data_AF-A0A8T5NCQ2-F1
#
_entry.id   AF-A0A8T5NCQ2-F1
#
_cell.length_a   1.000
_cell.length_b   1.000
_cell.length_c   1.000
_cell.angle_alpha   90.00
_cell.angle_beta   90.00
_cell.angle_gamma   90.00
#
_symmetry.space_group_name_H-M   'P 1'
#
loop_
_entity.id
_entity.type
_entity.pdbx_description
1 polymer ?
#
loop_
_entity_poly.entity_id
_entity_poly.type
_entity_poly.pdbx_seq_one_letter_code
_entity_poly.pdbx_strand_id
1 'polypeptide(L)'
;MRKGLVERGVIVIFVILVCASVLINIAEAKTKGSYDYNEKKLIFENDSFSKNTSYIINITLLGYSGPPSKTDDGRLELERDVFDSSIGITIRGDNFSDDLTVTPPKKPAPKATTPISNESDNTTLAPATTEPPKDKPVDLKQLLINLAAVLLGLAGVIFALFKLGILRLKKDEEPRRLSQVPEQTIETNYKLILELDDGTERIPDRTIEITDKNGILIANGKSDINGKFRFELPKDTYMVNIKGGENYEDYSKKVKLSDDNRVSLTLLKKQHLQIEVVDESGKPIKGISVRVTESGEGMDAPGNPETDANGIARFTLSRKKKYKASINAMTQDYSIPGSIEITSSDTVKKFTLKRKEGMLEITVTEQGKGQNFAGIPFTVVKKGTNNILEFISDSNGMIKQKVLIGDYTIKIKPGASQLYDASEKLVNVPENILVPVTLDLRFSYKPNNQTITAINKHYEKLNNSFKEVSAYDKCIPLFFKSTGERPLKLIERIIKRPVEFLGSKTTPDEIINHILSAEEIISEEISRIMREKSNVDFYYSIQNLPQVEELAVSDYSQEKFNELVHDISNYHKNHFREIGNKLHDIDTELTDLSRSLTIQPVADLWRTAQKLQENCNNEPDAKKKGVMLFINDKLLDHVREMYTRDEVKERLKVSML
;
A
#
# COMPACT_ATOMS: atom_id res chain seq x y z
N MET A 1 10.71 45.64 8.31
CA MET A 1 12.07 45.06 8.15
C MET A 1 12.07 43.67 8.73
N ARG A 2 12.57 42.68 7.95
CA ARG A 2 13.22 41.40 8.33
C ARG A 2 12.62 40.61 9.50
N LYS A 3 12.42 39.29 9.45
CA LYS A 3 12.74 38.19 8.54
C LYS A 3 11.86 37.05 9.08
N GLY A 4 11.24 36.27 8.22
CA GLY A 4 10.65 34.98 8.59
C GLY A 4 11.53 33.85 8.04
N LEU A 5 11.86 32.88 8.88
CA LEU A 5 11.98 31.46 8.53
C LEU A 5 11.98 30.65 9.85
N VAL A 6 11.52 29.40 9.78
CA VAL A 6 11.46 28.38 10.85
C VAL A 6 10.32 28.65 11.86
N GLU A 7 9.32 27.79 12.11
CA GLU A 7 9.42 26.47 12.72
C GLU A 7 8.15 25.61 12.52
N ARG A 8 8.33 24.42 11.92
CA ARG A 8 7.48 23.23 12.10
C ARG A 8 8.04 22.29 13.19
N GLY A 9 8.85 22.80 14.12
CA GLY A 9 9.64 22.00 15.08
C GLY A 9 9.07 21.83 16.49
N VAL A 10 8.00 22.54 16.89
CA VAL A 10 7.65 22.71 18.31
C VAL A 10 6.72 21.63 18.88
N ILE A 11 6.04 20.83 18.04
CA ILE A 11 5.04 19.86 18.52
C ILE A 11 5.67 18.55 19.07
N VAL A 12 6.92 18.23 18.71
CA VAL A 12 7.60 17.00 19.19
C VAL A 12 8.28 17.19 20.55
N ILE A 13 8.68 18.42 20.90
CA ILE A 13 9.48 18.71 22.10
C ILE A 13 8.61 18.71 23.38
N PHE A 14 7.32 19.08 23.28
CA PHE A 14 6.43 19.16 24.43
C PHE A 14 5.97 17.79 24.95
N VAL A 15 5.91 16.77 24.08
CA VAL A 15 5.59 15.39 24.47
C VAL A 15 6.79 14.71 25.13
N ILE A 16 8.01 15.01 24.69
CA ILE A 16 9.25 14.43 25.24
C ILE A 16 9.51 14.94 26.68
N LEU A 17 9.24 16.21 26.97
CA LEU A 17 9.44 16.79 28.31
C LEU A 17 8.43 16.25 29.35
N VAL A 18 7.18 16.01 28.96
CA VAL A 18 6.17 15.42 29.85
C VAL A 18 6.47 13.94 30.12
N CYS A 19 6.92 13.18 29.13
CA CYS A 19 7.37 11.80 29.34
C CYS A 19 8.62 11.69 30.23
N ALA A 20 9.58 12.62 30.09
CA ALA A 20 10.79 12.62 30.91
C ALA A 20 10.51 12.92 32.40
N SER A 21 9.59 13.85 32.71
CA SER A 21 9.20 14.15 34.10
C SER A 21 8.38 13.04 34.78
N VAL A 22 7.61 12.26 34.01
CA VAL A 22 6.91 11.06 34.51
C VAL A 22 7.89 9.92 34.80
N LEU A 23 8.88 9.71 33.94
CA LEU A 23 9.92 8.70 34.14
C LEU A 23 10.85 9.01 35.33
N ILE A 24 11.19 10.28 35.56
CA ILE A 24 12.03 10.70 36.69
C ILE A 24 11.29 10.51 38.04
N ASN A 25 9.99 10.77 38.11
CA ASN A 25 9.22 10.59 39.35
C ASN A 25 8.88 9.12 39.67
N ILE A 26 8.79 8.23 38.66
CA ILE A 26 8.64 6.79 38.89
C ILE A 26 9.92 6.17 39.45
N ALA A 27 11.10 6.72 39.12
CA ALA A 27 12.38 6.26 39.64
C ALA A 27 12.61 6.62 41.13
N GLU A 28 11.92 7.63 41.66
CA GLU A 28 12.11 8.12 43.05
C GLU A 28 10.98 7.78 44.02
N ALA A 29 9.81 7.34 43.54
CA ALA A 29 8.68 7.00 44.41
C ALA A 29 8.72 5.55 44.92
N LYS A 30 8.67 5.35 46.24
CA LYS A 30 8.37 4.05 46.87
C LYS A 30 6.91 3.65 46.57
N THR A 31 6.63 3.15 45.38
CA THR A 31 5.30 2.64 45.00
C THR A 31 5.15 1.19 45.46
N LYS A 32 4.00 0.87 46.07
CA LYS A 32 3.58 -0.52 46.30
C LYS A 32 2.98 -1.04 45.00
N GLY A 33 3.64 -2.02 44.38
CA GLY A 33 3.11 -2.73 43.22
C GLY A 33 2.48 -4.07 43.62
N SER A 34 1.43 -4.47 42.92
CA SER A 34 0.89 -5.83 42.97
C SER A 34 0.90 -6.45 41.56
N TYR A 35 0.99 -7.78 41.49
CA TYR A 35 0.96 -8.51 40.22
C TYR A 35 -0.32 -9.33 40.12
N ASP A 36 -1.12 -9.07 39.10
CA ASP A 36 -2.28 -9.89 38.77
C ASP A 36 -1.82 -11.06 37.89
N TYR A 37 -1.85 -12.26 38.46
CA TYR A 37 -1.41 -13.50 37.82
C TYR A 37 -2.36 -13.97 36.72
N ASN A 38 -3.66 -13.63 36.79
CA ASN A 38 -4.63 -14.05 35.80
C ASN A 38 -4.52 -13.22 34.53
N GLU A 39 -4.25 -11.92 34.68
CA GLU A 39 -4.11 -11.01 33.55
C GLU A 39 -2.67 -10.79 33.09
N LYS A 40 -1.68 -11.31 33.85
CA LYS A 40 -0.25 -11.08 33.66
C LYS A 40 0.12 -9.59 33.66
N LYS A 41 -0.41 -8.83 34.62
CA LYS A 41 -0.25 -7.36 34.71
C LYS A 41 0.40 -6.93 36.02
N LEU A 42 1.33 -5.98 35.92
CA LEU A 42 1.85 -5.22 37.07
C LEU A 42 0.99 -3.97 37.29
N ILE A 43 0.43 -3.83 38.49
CA ILE A 43 -0.42 -2.70 38.87
C ILE A 43 0.34 -1.86 39.92
N PHE A 44 0.41 -0.55 39.70
CA PHE A 44 1.00 0.40 40.64
C PHE A 44 -0.06 1.39 41.10
N GLU A 45 -0.20 1.56 42.42
CA GLU A 45 -1.02 2.61 43.02
C GLU A 45 -0.11 3.73 43.57
N ASN A 46 -0.48 4.99 43.32
CA ASN A 46 0.27 6.14 43.81
C ASN A 46 -0.66 7.16 44.46
N ASP A 47 -0.46 7.42 45.76
CA ASP A 47 -1.28 8.31 46.58
C ASP A 47 -0.89 9.80 46.49
N SER A 48 0.07 10.16 45.62
CA SER A 48 0.72 11.48 45.66
C SER A 48 0.02 12.60 44.88
N PHE A 49 -1.09 12.31 44.16
CA PHE A 49 -1.86 13.33 43.45
C PHE A 49 -3.21 13.59 44.14
N SER A 50 -3.59 14.86 44.20
CA SER A 50 -4.79 15.33 44.89
C SER A 50 -6.03 14.48 44.61
N LYS A 51 -6.74 14.10 45.68
CA LYS A 51 -7.97 13.31 45.72
C LYS A 51 -8.85 13.50 44.47
N ASN A 52 -8.99 12.43 43.68
CA ASN A 52 -9.92 12.21 42.56
C ASN A 52 -9.29 11.98 41.16
N THR A 53 -8.08 11.43 41.05
CA THR A 53 -7.68 10.83 39.75
C THR A 53 -6.82 9.60 39.96
N SER A 54 -7.39 8.43 39.66
CA SER A 54 -6.68 7.15 39.60
C SER A 54 -6.04 7.03 38.22
N TYR A 55 -4.78 6.60 38.13
CA TYR A 55 -4.15 6.25 36.87
C TYR A 55 -3.82 4.76 36.89
N ILE A 56 -4.24 4.03 35.86
CA ILE A 56 -3.84 2.63 35.67
C ILE A 56 -2.75 2.63 34.60
N ILE A 57 -1.52 2.31 35.02
CA ILE A 57 -0.39 2.12 34.10
C ILE A 57 -0.30 0.63 33.81
N ASN A 58 -0.58 0.24 32.57
CA ASN A 58 -0.40 -1.14 32.13
C ASN A 58 0.97 -1.28 31.48
N ILE A 59 1.83 -2.12 32.05
CA ILE A 59 3.12 -2.49 31.48
C ILE A 59 3.01 -3.93 31.00
N THR A 60 3.16 -4.13 29.68
CA THR A 60 3.19 -5.48 29.09
C THR A 60 4.60 -5.79 28.63
N LEU A 61 5.22 -6.80 29.27
CA LEU A 61 6.54 -7.29 28.89
C LEU A 61 6.39 -8.31 27.76
N LEU A 62 6.72 -7.90 26.54
CA LEU A 62 6.72 -8.80 25.38
C LEU A 62 7.99 -9.67 25.41
N GLY A 63 7.81 -10.98 25.64
CA GLY A 63 8.88 -11.99 25.54
C GLY A 63 9.36 -12.63 26.85
N TYR A 64 8.77 -12.30 28.00
CA TYR A 64 9.11 -12.92 29.29
C TYR A 64 8.12 -14.04 29.65
N SER A 65 8.60 -15.25 29.96
CA SER A 65 7.75 -16.43 30.25
C SER A 65 7.81 -16.95 31.68
N GLY A 66 8.55 -16.31 32.59
CA GLY A 66 8.65 -16.70 34.01
C GLY A 66 7.84 -15.80 34.95
N PRO A 67 7.50 -16.23 36.18
CA PRO A 67 7.02 -15.33 37.23
C PRO A 67 8.19 -14.53 37.84
N PRO A 68 8.00 -13.26 38.25
CA PRO A 68 9.01 -12.53 39.01
C PRO A 68 9.20 -13.13 40.41
N SER A 69 10.44 -13.13 40.92
CA SER A 69 10.74 -13.51 42.31
C SER A 69 10.51 -12.32 43.25
N LYS A 70 9.95 -12.58 44.43
CA LYS A 70 9.68 -11.54 45.44
C LYS A 70 10.79 -11.52 46.48
N THR A 71 11.37 -10.36 46.73
CA THR A 71 12.34 -10.16 47.82
C THR A 71 11.62 -10.10 49.17
N ASP A 72 12.37 -10.30 50.25
CA ASP A 72 11.84 -10.30 51.62
C ASP A 72 11.21 -8.96 52.05
N ASP A 73 11.58 -7.84 51.41
CA ASP A 73 10.96 -6.52 51.61
C ASP A 73 9.74 -6.27 50.71
N GLY A 74 9.30 -7.29 49.97
CA GLY A 74 8.08 -7.28 49.17
C GLY A 74 8.24 -6.67 47.77
N ARG A 75 9.46 -6.37 47.33
CA ARG A 75 9.74 -5.93 45.96
C ARG A 75 9.81 -7.12 45.00
N LEU A 76 9.56 -6.86 43.73
CA LEU A 76 9.64 -7.88 42.67
C LEU A 76 10.97 -7.69 41.94
N GLU A 77 11.79 -8.74 41.90
CA GLU A 77 13.03 -8.81 41.11
C GLU A 77 12.79 -9.60 39.82
N LEU A 78 13.40 -9.13 38.73
CA LEU A 78 13.45 -9.79 37.42
C LEU A 78 14.95 -10.00 37.08
N GLU A 79 15.31 -11.18 36.58
CA GLU A 79 16.70 -11.50 36.23
C GLU A 79 17.25 -10.56 35.14
N ARG A 80 18.51 -10.15 35.32
CA ARG A 80 19.14 -9.01 34.64
C ARG A 80 19.45 -9.22 33.14
N ASP A 81 19.35 -10.45 32.63
CA ASP A 81 19.85 -10.82 31.30
C ASP A 81 18.80 -10.77 30.17
N VAL A 82 17.62 -10.17 30.39
CA VAL A 82 16.50 -10.17 29.43
C VAL A 82 16.11 -8.78 28.93
N PHE A 83 17.08 -7.96 28.50
CA PHE A 83 16.78 -6.68 27.85
C PHE A 83 17.36 -6.59 26.44
N ASP A 84 16.71 -7.30 25.51
CA ASP A 84 16.80 -7.04 24.07
C ASP A 84 15.41 -6.83 23.41
N SER A 85 14.33 -6.79 24.20
CA SER A 85 12.96 -6.57 23.71
C SER A 85 12.38 -5.21 24.13
N SER A 86 11.52 -4.67 23.26
CA SER A 86 10.87 -3.37 23.41
C SER A 86 9.82 -3.37 24.52
N ILE A 87 9.89 -2.40 25.43
CA ILE A 87 8.86 -2.13 26.43
C ILE A 87 7.78 -1.24 25.79
N GLY A 88 6.53 -1.70 25.82
CA GLY A 88 5.34 -0.89 25.51
C GLY A 88 4.68 -0.42 26.80
N ILE A 89 4.41 0.88 26.92
CA ILE A 89 3.69 1.46 28.06
C ILE A 89 2.39 2.05 27.51
N THR A 90 1.27 1.64 28.10
CA THR A 90 -0.05 2.21 27.81
C THR A 90 -0.60 2.84 29.09
N ILE A 91 -0.93 4.14 29.02
CA ILE A 91 -1.51 4.90 30.12
C ILE A 91 -2.97 5.17 29.79
N ARG A 92 -3.88 4.76 30.67
CA ARG A 92 -5.31 5.12 30.57
C ARG A 92 -5.72 5.99 31.75
N GLY A 93 -6.49 7.03 31.46
CA GLY A 93 -7.14 7.87 32.45
C GLY A 93 -8.59 8.12 32.06
N ASP A 94 -9.45 8.32 33.07
CA ASP A 94 -10.92 8.33 32.91
C ASP A 94 -11.50 9.44 32.01
N ASN A 95 -10.67 10.36 31.49
CA ASN A 95 -11.07 11.50 30.65
C ASN A 95 -10.36 11.58 29.28
N PHE A 96 -9.71 10.52 28.80
CA PHE A 96 -9.10 10.48 27.46
C PHE A 96 -9.79 9.49 26.54
N SER A 97 -10.06 9.88 25.29
CA SER A 97 -10.72 9.02 24.29
C SER A 97 -9.77 8.14 23.48
N ASP A 98 -8.45 8.28 23.62
CA ASP A 98 -7.46 7.55 22.80
C ASP A 98 -6.25 7.05 23.62
N ASP A 99 -5.80 5.83 23.29
CA ASP A 99 -4.64 5.17 23.92
C ASP A 99 -3.31 5.77 23.40
N LEU A 100 -2.43 6.19 24.30
CA LEU A 100 -1.08 6.65 23.94
C LEU A 100 -0.08 5.49 24.05
N THR A 101 0.56 5.12 22.94
CA THR A 101 1.62 4.09 22.89
C THR A 101 2.95 4.74 22.56
N VAL A 102 3.95 4.56 23.43
CA VAL A 102 5.32 5.08 23.22
C VAL A 102 6.28 3.93 22.96
N THR A 103 7.03 3.98 21.86
CA THR A 103 8.12 3.04 21.54
C THR A 103 9.46 3.76 21.69
N PRO A 104 10.48 3.18 22.37
CA PRO A 104 11.77 3.85 22.55
C PRO A 104 12.55 3.97 21.22
N PRO A 105 13.41 5.00 21.07
CA PRO A 105 14.26 5.15 19.88
C PRO A 105 15.30 4.03 19.80
N LYS A 106 15.54 3.55 18.57
CA LYS A 106 16.48 2.48 18.25
C LYS A 106 17.91 2.90 18.61
N LYS A 107 18.61 2.06 19.41
CA LYS A 107 20.02 2.24 19.79
C LYS A 107 20.89 2.38 18.53
N PRO A 108 21.78 3.39 18.43
CA PRO A 108 22.71 3.47 17.30
C PRO A 108 23.67 2.27 17.33
N ALA A 109 23.90 1.68 16.15
CA ALA A 109 24.78 0.54 15.99
C ALA A 109 26.22 0.86 16.48
N PRO A 110 26.93 -0.13 17.06
CA PRO A 110 28.33 0.06 17.44
C PRO A 110 29.18 0.36 16.20
N LYS A 111 30.01 1.41 16.30
CA LYS A 111 30.99 1.75 15.26
C LYS A 111 31.98 0.60 15.12
N ALA A 112 32.05 0.04 13.91
CA ALA A 112 33.09 -0.93 13.54
C ALA A 112 34.47 -0.24 13.54
N THR A 113 35.39 -0.76 14.33
CA THR A 113 36.81 -0.45 14.29
C THR A 113 37.40 -1.03 13.00
N THR A 114 37.95 -0.19 12.12
CA THR A 114 38.73 -0.61 10.94
C THR A 114 40.23 -0.43 11.23
N PRO A 115 41.12 -1.28 10.71
CA PRO A 115 42.55 -1.22 11.03
C PRO A 115 43.24 -0.07 10.30
N ILE A 116 44.26 0.46 10.99
CA ILE A 116 45.16 1.52 10.58
C ILE A 116 45.98 1.10 9.36
N SER A 117 45.99 1.93 8.32
CA SER A 117 47.09 2.00 7.35
C SER A 117 47.52 3.47 7.20
N ASN A 118 48.82 3.69 7.30
CA ASN A 118 49.50 4.96 7.15
C ASN A 118 49.58 5.32 5.66
N GLU A 119 49.33 6.59 5.29
CA GLU A 119 50.29 7.46 4.59
C GLU A 119 49.69 8.82 4.15
N SER A 120 50.49 9.86 4.41
CA SER A 120 50.68 11.15 3.72
C SER A 120 49.53 12.12 3.44
N ASP A 121 49.58 13.25 4.16
CA ASP A 121 49.56 14.65 3.70
C ASP A 121 48.85 15.02 2.39
N ASN A 122 47.77 15.82 2.49
CA ASN A 122 47.79 17.18 1.92
C ASN A 122 46.64 18.08 2.41
N THR A 123 47.00 19.35 2.58
CA THR A 123 46.26 20.49 3.13
C THR A 123 45.27 21.10 2.13
N THR A 124 44.04 21.46 2.54
CA THR A 124 43.29 22.60 1.96
C THR A 124 42.24 23.17 2.94
N LEU A 125 42.13 24.50 2.95
CA LEU A 125 41.38 25.37 3.87
C LEU A 125 39.85 25.49 3.62
N ALA A 126 39.15 25.69 4.76
CA ALA A 126 37.97 26.58 5.01
C ALA A 126 36.55 26.18 4.52
N PRO A 127 35.44 26.78 5.04
CA PRO A 127 35.27 27.71 6.17
C PRO A 127 34.18 27.31 7.21
N ALA A 128 34.10 28.11 8.28
CA ALA A 128 33.15 28.05 9.38
C ALA A 128 31.69 28.37 8.97
N THR A 129 30.73 27.69 9.61
CA THR A 129 29.30 28.03 9.61
C THR A 129 28.83 28.36 11.03
N THR A 130 28.34 29.59 11.18
CA THR A 130 27.72 30.20 12.37
C THR A 130 26.33 29.62 12.66
N GLU A 131 26.08 29.26 13.92
CA GLU A 131 24.72 29.01 14.46
C GLU A 131 23.90 30.30 14.56
N PRO A 132 22.58 30.28 14.25
CA PRO A 132 21.67 31.37 14.58
C PRO A 132 20.98 31.18 15.96
N PRO A 133 20.45 32.26 16.56
CA PRO A 133 20.10 32.33 17.98
C PRO A 133 18.73 31.71 18.32
N LYS A 134 18.64 31.24 19.57
CA LYS A 134 17.43 30.79 20.26
C LYS A 134 16.48 31.96 20.53
N ASP A 135 15.26 31.90 20.00
CA ASP A 135 14.19 32.85 20.32
C ASP A 135 13.25 32.35 21.43
N LYS A 136 12.78 33.31 22.23
CA LYS A 136 11.88 33.16 23.38
C LYS A 136 10.43 32.91 22.92
N PRO A 137 9.61 32.17 23.68
CA PRO A 137 8.23 31.89 23.29
C PRO A 137 7.32 33.11 23.41
N VAL A 138 6.48 33.28 22.38
CA VAL A 138 5.47 34.34 22.23
C VAL A 138 4.18 33.94 22.96
N ASP A 139 3.60 34.90 23.68
CA ASP A 139 2.33 34.81 24.41
C ASP A 139 1.14 34.71 23.44
N LEU A 140 0.57 33.51 23.33
CA LEU A 140 -0.50 33.15 22.41
C LEU A 140 -1.87 33.75 22.79
N LYS A 141 -2.06 34.23 24.04
CA LYS A 141 -3.30 34.90 24.45
C LYS A 141 -3.43 36.28 23.82
N GLN A 142 -2.33 37.01 23.66
CA GLN A 142 -2.35 38.37 23.12
C GLN A 142 -2.65 38.43 21.62
N LEU A 143 -2.27 37.39 20.87
CA LEU A 143 -2.51 37.30 19.41
C LEU A 143 -4.00 37.08 19.09
N LEU A 144 -4.70 36.27 19.89
CA LEU A 144 -6.13 36.01 19.74
C LEU A 144 -7.00 37.23 20.12
N ILE A 145 -6.55 38.04 21.08
CA ILE A 145 -7.22 39.29 21.47
C ILE A 145 -7.11 40.35 20.36
N ASN A 146 -5.95 40.48 19.70
CA ASN A 146 -5.75 41.47 18.65
C ASN A 146 -6.49 41.12 17.34
N LEU A 147 -6.67 39.84 17.02
CA LEU A 147 -7.40 39.41 15.83
C LEU A 147 -8.91 39.65 15.97
N ALA A 148 -9.47 39.44 17.17
CA ALA A 148 -10.87 39.74 17.47
C ALA A 148 -11.17 41.25 17.41
N ALA A 149 -10.24 42.10 17.85
CA ALA A 149 -10.40 43.56 17.82
C ALA A 149 -10.41 44.15 16.40
N VAL A 150 -9.62 43.59 15.47
CA VAL A 150 -9.60 44.03 14.06
C VAL A 150 -10.87 43.62 13.31
N LEU A 151 -11.41 42.43 13.60
CA LEU A 151 -12.64 41.93 13.00
C LEU A 151 -13.90 42.68 13.48
N LEU A 152 -13.91 43.14 14.74
CA LEU A 152 -14.97 44.01 15.28
C LEU A 152 -14.90 45.45 14.72
N GLY A 153 -13.70 45.97 14.43
CA GLY A 153 -13.53 47.29 13.80
C GLY A 153 -14.02 47.35 12.35
N LEU A 154 -13.84 46.27 11.58
CA LEU A 154 -14.27 46.19 10.18
C LEU A 154 -15.80 46.08 10.02
N ALA A 155 -16.50 45.45 10.97
CA ALA A 155 -17.96 45.38 10.97
C ALA A 155 -18.63 46.75 11.23
N GLY A 156 -18.00 47.62 12.04
CA GLY A 156 -18.50 48.97 12.34
C GLY A 156 -18.38 49.95 11.17
N VAL A 157 -17.33 49.83 10.35
CA VAL A 157 -17.11 50.70 9.17
C VAL A 157 -18.11 50.39 8.05
N ILE A 158 -18.47 49.11 7.88
CA ILE A 158 -19.46 48.69 6.87
C ILE A 158 -20.87 49.16 7.26
N PHE A 159 -21.20 49.20 8.55
CA PHE A 159 -22.49 49.70 9.04
C PHE A 159 -22.60 51.24 8.98
N ALA A 160 -21.49 51.97 9.16
CA ALA A 160 -21.44 53.42 9.03
C ALA A 160 -21.60 53.91 7.58
N LEU A 161 -21.05 53.17 6.60
CA LEU A 161 -21.20 53.49 5.18
C LEU A 161 -22.62 53.24 4.67
N PHE A 162 -23.36 52.28 5.23
CA PHE A 162 -24.75 52.03 4.88
C PHE A 162 -25.73 53.09 5.44
N LYS A 163 -25.37 53.75 6.56
CA LYS A 163 -26.18 54.84 7.15
C LYS A 163 -25.94 56.23 6.55
N LEU A 164 -24.81 56.45 5.84
CA LEU A 164 -24.52 57.72 5.17
C LEU A 164 -25.03 57.80 3.71
N GLY A 165 -25.50 56.69 3.13
CA GLY A 165 -25.88 56.61 1.71
C GLY A 165 -27.35 56.89 1.34
N ILE A 166 -28.26 57.09 2.30
CA ILE A 166 -29.72 57.20 2.02
C ILE A 166 -30.31 58.50 2.59
N LEU A 167 -29.65 59.64 2.43
CA LEU A 167 -30.26 60.94 2.76
C LEU A 167 -29.60 62.08 1.99
N ARG A 168 -29.92 62.19 0.70
CA ARG A 168 -29.88 63.46 -0.05
C ARG A 168 -30.63 63.29 -1.36
N LEU A 169 -31.86 63.79 -1.39
CA LEU A 169 -32.48 64.58 -2.46
C LEU A 169 -33.92 64.85 -2.01
N LYS A 170 -34.06 65.74 -1.03
CA LYS A 170 -35.35 66.35 -0.68
C LYS A 170 -35.43 67.66 -1.47
N LYS A 171 -36.32 67.60 -2.44
CA LYS A 171 -37.00 68.64 -3.20
C LYS A 171 -37.18 69.96 -2.42
N ASP A 172 -36.59 71.04 -2.93
CA ASP A 172 -37.00 72.42 -2.63
C ASP A 172 -37.82 72.94 -3.82
N GLU A 173 -39.08 73.27 -3.54
CA GLU A 173 -39.96 74.06 -4.40
C GLU A 173 -39.94 75.51 -3.89
N GLU A 174 -39.63 76.47 -4.75
CA GLU A 174 -40.21 77.81 -4.64
C GLU A 174 -40.51 78.41 -6.02
N PRO A 175 -41.49 79.33 -6.11
CA PRO A 175 -42.30 79.51 -7.30
C PRO A 175 -41.94 80.74 -8.12
N ARG A 176 -42.57 80.80 -9.30
CA ARG A 176 -42.83 81.94 -10.22
C ARG A 176 -42.10 81.81 -11.55
N ARG A 177 -42.86 81.55 -12.63
CA ARG A 177 -43.53 82.59 -13.42
C ARG A 177 -44.36 81.94 -14.53
N LEU A 178 -45.61 82.37 -14.63
CA LEU A 178 -46.42 82.28 -15.83
C LEU A 178 -45.66 82.92 -17.00
N SER A 179 -45.48 82.17 -18.08
CA SER A 179 -45.63 82.67 -19.46
C SER A 179 -45.32 81.58 -20.48
N GLN A 180 -46.24 81.48 -21.44
CA GLN A 180 -46.12 80.90 -22.78
C GLN A 180 -46.27 79.37 -22.89
N VAL A 181 -47.51 79.01 -23.25
CA VAL A 181 -47.87 77.81 -24.00
C VAL A 181 -46.89 77.66 -25.16
N PRO A 182 -46.03 76.63 -25.21
CA PRO A 182 -45.32 76.32 -26.43
C PRO A 182 -46.35 75.84 -27.43
N GLU A 183 -46.36 76.50 -28.58
CA GLU A 183 -47.01 76.05 -29.80
C GLU A 183 -46.73 74.54 -29.95
N GLN A 184 -47.79 73.72 -29.87
CA GLN A 184 -47.70 72.31 -30.22
C GLN A 184 -47.38 72.24 -31.71
N THR A 185 -46.09 72.32 -32.04
CA THR A 185 -45.59 71.78 -33.29
C THR A 185 -45.96 70.30 -33.23
N ILE A 186 -46.92 69.90 -34.07
CA ILE A 186 -47.25 68.50 -34.29
C ILE A 186 -45.96 67.88 -34.84
N GLU A 187 -45.13 67.30 -33.96
CA GLU A 187 -43.97 66.54 -34.39
C GLU A 187 -44.50 65.40 -35.24
N THR A 188 -44.18 65.45 -36.52
CA THR A 188 -44.52 64.39 -37.45
C THR A 188 -43.73 63.16 -37.02
N ASN A 189 -44.42 62.20 -36.42
CA ASN A 189 -43.86 60.88 -36.16
C ASN A 189 -43.76 60.11 -37.46
N TYR A 190 -42.63 59.44 -37.66
CA TYR A 190 -42.36 58.59 -38.81
C TYR A 190 -42.28 57.13 -38.36
N LYS A 191 -42.68 56.22 -39.25
CA LYS A 191 -42.64 54.78 -38.99
C LYS A 191 -41.23 54.26 -39.24
N LEU A 192 -40.61 53.74 -38.19
CA LEU A 192 -39.37 52.97 -38.27
C LEU A 192 -39.70 51.48 -38.23
N ILE A 193 -39.49 50.79 -39.36
CA ILE A 193 -39.62 49.34 -39.48
C ILE A 193 -38.23 48.73 -39.50
N LEU A 194 -37.89 47.94 -38.49
CA LEU A 194 -36.61 47.24 -38.41
C LEU A 194 -36.83 45.77 -38.72
N GLU A 195 -35.96 45.18 -39.53
CA GLU A 195 -36.02 43.76 -39.86
C GLU A 195 -34.74 43.07 -39.43
N LEU A 196 -34.89 42.09 -38.54
CA LEU A 196 -33.79 41.37 -37.92
C LEU A 196 -33.64 39.98 -38.52
N ASP A 197 -32.45 39.67 -39.01
CA ASP A 197 -32.05 38.37 -39.51
C ASP A 197 -30.64 37.98 -39.04
N ASP A 198 -30.24 36.75 -39.34
CA ASP A 198 -28.86 36.26 -39.16
C ASP A 198 -28.13 36.05 -40.52
N GLY A 199 -28.69 36.61 -41.60
CA GLY A 199 -28.29 36.37 -42.98
C GLY A 199 -28.96 35.16 -43.65
N THR A 200 -29.62 34.29 -42.88
CA THR A 200 -30.33 33.10 -43.39
C THR A 200 -31.80 33.08 -43.01
N GLU A 201 -32.13 33.46 -41.77
CA GLU A 201 -33.46 33.36 -41.19
C GLU A 201 -33.80 34.60 -40.38
N ARG A 202 -35.10 34.84 -40.18
CA ARG A 202 -35.61 35.92 -39.33
C ARG A 202 -35.50 35.52 -37.85
N ILE A 203 -35.12 36.47 -37.00
CA ILE A 203 -34.88 36.19 -35.57
C ILE A 203 -36.03 36.77 -34.72
N PRO A 204 -36.96 35.93 -34.22
CA PRO A 204 -38.05 36.38 -33.36
C PRO A 204 -37.61 36.57 -31.90
N ASP A 205 -38.44 37.27 -31.12
CA ASP A 205 -38.34 37.46 -29.67
C ASP A 205 -37.00 38.07 -29.17
N ARG A 206 -36.36 38.91 -29.98
CA ARG A 206 -35.14 39.64 -29.58
C ARG A 206 -35.49 41.02 -29.07
N THR A 207 -34.94 41.37 -27.91
CA THR A 207 -35.11 42.70 -27.34
C THR A 207 -34.28 43.73 -28.10
N ILE A 208 -34.91 44.83 -28.47
CA ILE A 208 -34.29 46.01 -29.04
C ILE A 208 -34.48 47.20 -28.10
N GLU A 209 -33.46 48.05 -28.04
CA GLU A 209 -33.46 49.32 -27.34
C GLU A 209 -33.08 50.42 -28.33
N ILE A 210 -33.95 51.42 -28.48
CA ILE A 210 -33.72 52.59 -29.32
C ILE A 210 -33.44 53.77 -28.40
N THR A 211 -32.26 54.35 -28.55
CA THR A 211 -31.83 55.50 -27.76
C THR A 211 -31.62 56.72 -28.65
N ASP A 212 -31.84 57.93 -28.11
CA ASP A 212 -31.51 59.17 -28.81
C ASP A 212 -30.00 59.42 -28.85
N LYS A 213 -29.59 60.56 -29.42
CA LYS A 213 -28.19 61.00 -29.47
C LYS A 213 -27.54 61.22 -28.08
N ASN A 214 -28.34 61.39 -27.03
CA ASN A 214 -27.88 61.56 -25.65
C ASN A 214 -27.85 60.22 -24.89
N GLY A 215 -28.21 59.11 -25.53
CA GLY A 215 -28.30 57.79 -24.91
C GLY A 215 -29.58 57.56 -24.10
N ILE A 216 -30.57 58.45 -24.19
CA ILE A 216 -31.86 58.31 -23.51
C ILE A 216 -32.70 57.27 -24.26
N LEU A 217 -33.24 56.29 -23.54
CA LEU A 217 -34.12 55.26 -24.10
C LEU A 217 -35.44 55.89 -24.56
N ILE A 218 -35.71 55.85 -25.86
CA ILE A 218 -36.91 56.41 -26.48
C ILE A 218 -37.95 55.32 -26.74
N ALA A 219 -37.50 54.13 -27.15
CA ALA A 219 -38.38 52.99 -27.35
C ALA A 219 -37.65 51.67 -27.08
N ASN A 220 -38.40 50.65 -26.73
CA ASN A 220 -37.92 49.27 -26.68
C ASN A 220 -39.02 48.32 -27.16
N GLY A 221 -38.64 47.11 -27.54
CA GLY A 221 -39.61 46.10 -27.96
C GLY A 221 -38.96 44.76 -28.21
N LYS A 222 -39.77 43.78 -28.59
CA LYS A 222 -39.33 42.44 -29.01
C LYS A 222 -39.69 42.22 -30.47
N SER A 223 -38.84 41.52 -31.22
CA SER A 223 -39.16 41.19 -32.61
C SER A 223 -40.35 40.24 -32.67
N ASP A 224 -41.23 40.46 -33.65
CA ASP A 224 -42.32 39.54 -33.95
C ASP A 224 -41.81 38.21 -34.55
N ILE A 225 -42.73 37.29 -34.86
CA ILE A 225 -42.38 35.98 -35.45
C ILE A 225 -41.63 36.09 -36.80
N ASN A 226 -41.73 37.23 -37.47
CA ASN A 226 -41.05 37.53 -38.73
C ASN A 226 -39.77 38.35 -38.53
N GLY A 227 -39.30 38.50 -37.29
CA GLY A 227 -38.11 39.28 -36.96
C GLY A 227 -38.30 40.79 -37.09
N LYS A 228 -39.54 41.31 -37.07
CA LYS A 228 -39.80 42.74 -37.30
C LYS A 228 -40.06 43.52 -36.02
N PHE A 229 -39.66 44.78 -36.04
CA PHE A 229 -40.05 45.79 -35.07
C PHE A 229 -40.73 46.95 -35.78
N ARG A 230 -41.68 47.61 -35.11
CA ARG A 230 -42.35 48.80 -35.62
C ARG A 230 -42.41 49.84 -34.51
N PHE A 231 -41.88 51.02 -34.78
CA PHE A 231 -41.92 52.16 -33.88
C PHE A 231 -42.39 53.41 -34.63
N GLU A 232 -43.08 54.30 -33.95
CA GLU A 232 -43.41 55.64 -34.44
C GLU A 232 -42.59 56.65 -33.63
N LEU A 233 -41.63 57.29 -34.28
CA LEU A 233 -40.64 58.13 -33.62
C LEU A 233 -40.52 59.48 -34.35
N PRO A 234 -40.22 60.58 -33.64
CA PRO A 234 -39.92 61.87 -34.27
C PRO A 234 -38.74 61.79 -35.25
N LYS A 235 -38.61 62.81 -36.09
CA LYS A 235 -37.43 62.96 -36.96
C LYS A 235 -36.19 63.24 -36.11
N ASP A 236 -35.33 62.23 -35.94
CA ASP A 236 -34.00 62.39 -35.34
C ASP A 236 -33.06 61.25 -35.80
N THR A 237 -31.88 61.19 -35.20
CA THR A 237 -30.94 60.08 -35.32
C THR A 237 -30.91 59.26 -34.05
N TYR A 238 -31.19 57.98 -34.21
CA TYR A 238 -31.29 57.02 -33.11
C TYR A 238 -30.15 56.02 -33.14
N MET A 239 -29.78 55.51 -31.97
CA MET A 239 -28.94 54.32 -31.82
C MET A 239 -29.82 53.12 -31.51
N VAL A 240 -29.78 52.14 -32.40
CA VAL A 240 -30.51 50.89 -32.28
C VAL A 240 -29.58 49.84 -31.69
N ASN A 241 -29.86 49.39 -30.47
CA ASN A 241 -29.09 48.39 -29.74
C ASN A 241 -29.90 47.09 -29.61
N ILE A 242 -29.27 45.96 -29.90
CA ILE A 242 -29.89 44.63 -29.78
C ILE A 242 -28.95 43.77 -28.95
N LYS A 243 -29.50 43.17 -27.88
CA LYS A 243 -28.78 42.16 -27.10
C LYS A 243 -28.87 40.81 -27.81
N GLY A 244 -27.72 40.27 -28.19
CA GLY A 244 -27.64 39.02 -28.96
C GLY A 244 -27.92 37.76 -28.13
N GLY A 245 -27.83 37.86 -26.80
CA GLY A 245 -28.07 36.75 -25.88
C GLY A 245 -27.02 35.65 -25.99
N GLU A 246 -27.42 34.39 -25.80
CA GLU A 246 -26.48 33.25 -25.81
C GLU A 246 -25.92 32.92 -27.20
N ASN A 247 -26.69 33.14 -28.27
CA ASN A 247 -26.38 32.63 -29.60
C ASN A 247 -25.88 33.69 -30.59
N TYR A 248 -26.08 34.97 -30.30
CA TYR A 248 -25.72 36.07 -31.21
C TYR A 248 -24.85 37.11 -30.51
N GLU A 249 -24.06 37.83 -31.30
CA GLU A 249 -23.32 39.02 -30.85
C GLU A 249 -24.28 40.15 -30.52
N ASP A 250 -23.88 41.00 -29.57
CA ASP A 250 -24.52 42.29 -29.41
C ASP A 250 -24.28 43.16 -30.65
N TYR A 251 -25.30 43.93 -30.98
CA TYR A 251 -25.35 44.72 -32.20
C TYR A 251 -25.81 46.13 -31.91
N SER A 252 -25.15 47.10 -32.53
CA SER A 252 -25.51 48.51 -32.45
C SER A 252 -25.41 49.14 -33.83
N LYS A 253 -26.43 49.89 -34.24
CA LYS A 253 -26.44 50.64 -35.50
C LYS A 253 -27.07 52.00 -35.32
N LYS A 254 -26.41 53.02 -35.85
CA LYS A 254 -26.96 54.38 -35.96
C LYS A 254 -27.93 54.46 -37.14
N VAL A 255 -29.14 54.93 -36.88
CA VAL A 255 -30.22 55.07 -37.88
C VAL A 255 -30.72 56.50 -37.88
N LYS A 256 -30.70 57.16 -39.03
CA LYS A 256 -31.26 58.50 -39.22
C LYS A 256 -32.69 58.35 -39.75
N LEU A 257 -33.66 58.92 -39.04
CA LEU A 257 -35.08 58.87 -39.38
C LEU A 257 -35.52 60.25 -39.89
N SER A 258 -35.74 60.40 -41.19
CA SER A 258 -36.21 61.65 -41.83
C SER A 258 -37.60 61.54 -42.45
N ASP A 259 -38.06 60.31 -42.63
CA ASP A 259 -39.27 59.83 -43.30
C ASP A 259 -39.54 58.39 -42.81
N ASP A 260 -40.65 57.77 -43.25
CA ASP A 260 -40.91 56.35 -42.98
C ASP A 260 -39.78 55.49 -43.54
N ASN A 261 -39.08 54.76 -42.67
CA ASN A 261 -37.85 54.03 -43.01
C ASN A 261 -37.95 52.54 -42.71
N ARG A 262 -37.37 51.73 -43.60
CA ARG A 262 -37.17 50.30 -43.41
C ARG A 262 -35.69 49.98 -43.37
N VAL A 263 -35.22 49.39 -42.27
CA VAL A 263 -33.80 49.12 -42.05
C VAL A 263 -33.57 47.65 -41.74
N SER A 264 -32.73 46.99 -42.54
CA SER A 264 -32.27 45.63 -42.26
C SER A 264 -31.11 45.63 -41.27
N LEU A 265 -31.19 44.73 -40.30
CA LEU A 265 -30.24 44.49 -39.22
C LEU A 265 -29.87 43.00 -39.24
N THR A 266 -28.58 42.69 -39.36
CA THR A 266 -28.09 41.31 -39.41
C THR A 266 -27.24 41.03 -38.17
N LEU A 267 -27.69 40.11 -37.31
CA LEU A 267 -26.91 39.66 -36.16
C LEU A 267 -25.91 38.59 -36.57
N LEU A 268 -24.69 38.72 -36.07
CA LEU A 268 -23.69 37.67 -36.22
C LEU A 268 -23.92 36.59 -35.16
N LYS A 269 -23.95 35.33 -35.58
CA LYS A 269 -23.94 34.18 -34.65
C LYS A 269 -22.62 34.16 -33.88
N LYS A 270 -22.69 33.84 -32.59
CA LYS A 270 -21.51 33.49 -31.79
C LYS A 270 -20.88 32.20 -32.33
N GLN A 271 -19.62 31.97 -31.97
CA GLN A 271 -18.90 30.75 -32.28
C GLN A 271 -19.08 29.76 -31.15
N HIS A 272 -19.61 28.56 -31.44
CA HIS A 272 -19.59 27.45 -30.50
C HIS A 272 -18.36 26.60 -30.80
N LEU A 273 -17.41 26.58 -29.87
CA LEU A 273 -16.16 25.85 -29.98
C LEU A 273 -16.17 24.67 -29.01
N GLN A 274 -15.78 23.49 -29.51
CA GLN A 274 -15.43 22.34 -28.70
C GLN A 274 -13.93 22.17 -28.67
N ILE A 275 -13.37 21.96 -27.50
CA ILE A 275 -11.97 21.59 -27.31
C ILE A 275 -11.93 20.16 -26.79
N GLU A 276 -11.39 19.26 -27.60
CA GLU A 276 -11.13 17.88 -27.26
C GLU A 276 -9.74 17.75 -26.63
N VAL A 277 -9.64 17.11 -25.48
CA VAL A 277 -8.38 16.78 -24.84
C VAL A 277 -8.25 15.27 -24.78
N VAL A 278 -7.24 14.75 -25.47
CA VAL A 278 -6.93 13.32 -25.54
C VAL A 278 -5.49 13.04 -25.16
N ASP A 279 -5.19 11.81 -24.80
CA ASP A 279 -3.80 11.34 -24.70
C ASP A 279 -3.23 10.96 -26.08
N GLU A 280 -1.96 10.58 -26.13
CA GLU A 280 -1.27 10.15 -27.35
C GLU A 280 -1.89 8.92 -28.04
N SER A 281 -2.70 8.12 -27.33
CA SER A 281 -3.45 6.99 -27.90
C SER A 281 -4.81 7.41 -28.49
N GLY A 282 -5.19 8.68 -28.32
CA GLY A 282 -6.49 9.22 -28.72
C GLY A 282 -7.59 9.00 -27.68
N LYS A 283 -7.28 8.49 -26.48
CA LYS A 283 -8.26 8.30 -25.42
C LYS A 283 -8.63 9.64 -24.78
N PRO A 284 -9.91 9.95 -24.55
CA PRO A 284 -10.32 11.21 -23.94
C PRO A 284 -9.88 11.33 -22.48
N ILE A 285 -9.51 12.55 -22.07
CA ILE A 285 -9.06 12.87 -20.71
C ILE A 285 -10.09 13.79 -20.05
N LYS A 286 -10.74 13.30 -19.00
CA LYS A 286 -11.74 14.03 -18.18
C LYS A 286 -11.07 14.94 -17.13
N GLY A 287 -11.74 16.04 -16.77
CA GLY A 287 -11.36 16.91 -15.64
C GLY A 287 -10.22 17.88 -15.96
N ILE A 288 -9.87 18.07 -17.23
CA ILE A 288 -8.82 18.99 -17.64
C ILE A 288 -9.39 20.39 -17.78
N SER A 289 -8.89 21.34 -17.00
CA SER A 289 -9.25 22.74 -17.13
C SER A 289 -8.65 23.33 -18.39
N VAL A 290 -9.52 23.77 -19.30
CA VAL A 290 -9.15 24.45 -20.55
C VAL A 290 -9.41 25.93 -20.39
N ARG A 291 -8.41 26.75 -20.70
CA ARG A 291 -8.49 28.21 -20.68
C ARG A 291 -8.46 28.75 -22.10
N VAL A 292 -9.41 29.62 -22.43
CA VAL A 292 -9.42 30.36 -23.70
C VAL A 292 -9.24 31.85 -23.37
N THR A 293 -8.24 32.49 -23.97
CA THR A 293 -7.92 33.91 -23.75
C THR A 293 -8.09 34.70 -25.03
N GLU A 294 -8.59 35.93 -24.90
CA GLU A 294 -8.64 36.87 -26.02
C GLU A 294 -7.23 37.38 -26.37
N SER A 295 -6.88 37.36 -27.65
CA SER A 295 -5.59 37.84 -28.15
C SER A 295 -5.56 39.36 -28.15
N GLY A 296 -4.79 39.96 -27.23
CA GLY A 296 -4.48 41.40 -27.25
C GLY A 296 -4.56 42.11 -25.90
N GLU A 297 -5.43 41.67 -24.98
CA GLU A 297 -5.67 42.40 -23.71
C GLU A 297 -5.81 41.52 -22.47
N GLY A 298 -5.56 40.20 -22.57
CA GLY A 298 -5.41 39.33 -21.39
C GLY A 298 -6.67 39.06 -20.57
N MET A 299 -7.86 39.45 -21.05
CA MET A 299 -9.11 39.03 -20.43
C MET A 299 -9.40 37.56 -20.80
N ASP A 300 -9.56 36.72 -19.78
CA ASP A 300 -10.05 35.35 -19.92
C ASP A 300 -11.44 35.40 -20.60
N ALA A 301 -11.67 34.53 -21.59
CA ALA A 301 -13.01 34.30 -22.11
C ALA A 301 -13.91 33.79 -20.96
N PRO A 302 -15.24 33.96 -21.04
CA PRO A 302 -16.13 33.55 -19.97
C PRO A 302 -16.07 32.03 -19.75
N GLY A 303 -15.39 31.62 -18.68
CA GLY A 303 -15.32 30.25 -18.16
C GLY A 303 -14.00 29.53 -18.43
N ASN A 304 -13.50 28.80 -17.43
CA ASN A 304 -12.43 27.80 -17.55
C ASN A 304 -13.03 26.41 -17.36
N PRO A 305 -13.88 25.92 -18.29
CA PRO A 305 -14.56 24.63 -18.13
C PRO A 305 -13.55 23.49 -18.04
N GLU A 306 -13.90 22.49 -17.23
CA GLU A 306 -13.22 21.21 -17.20
C GLU A 306 -13.78 20.30 -18.29
N THR A 307 -12.94 19.44 -18.86
CA THR A 307 -13.38 18.44 -19.83
C THR A 307 -14.33 17.42 -19.20
N ASP A 308 -15.39 17.07 -19.94
CA ASP A 308 -16.36 16.05 -19.54
C ASP A 308 -15.81 14.61 -19.69
N ALA A 309 -16.65 13.60 -19.49
CA ALA A 309 -16.25 12.19 -19.62
C ALA A 309 -15.77 11.79 -21.02
N ASN A 310 -16.13 12.58 -22.05
CA ASN A 310 -15.67 12.40 -23.42
C ASN A 310 -14.44 13.26 -23.73
N GLY A 311 -13.85 13.92 -22.72
CA GLY A 311 -12.69 14.78 -22.91
C GLY A 311 -13.01 16.11 -23.58
N ILE A 312 -14.27 16.56 -23.55
CA ILE A 312 -14.72 17.76 -24.28
C ILE A 312 -14.96 18.92 -23.31
N ALA A 313 -14.37 20.07 -23.63
CA ALA A 313 -14.68 21.38 -23.05
C ALA A 313 -15.41 22.25 -24.09
N ARG A 314 -16.49 22.94 -23.71
CA ARG A 314 -17.33 23.72 -24.63
C ARG A 314 -17.29 25.21 -24.32
N PHE A 315 -17.17 26.02 -25.36
CA PHE A 315 -17.08 27.48 -25.27
C PHE A 315 -18.04 28.16 -26.25
N THR A 316 -18.54 29.32 -25.86
CA THR A 316 -19.30 30.22 -26.73
C THR A 316 -18.55 31.55 -26.83
N LEU A 317 -17.94 31.79 -27.99
CA LEU A 317 -16.96 32.86 -28.23
C LEU A 317 -17.49 33.90 -29.21
N SER A 318 -16.93 35.12 -29.16
CA SER A 318 -17.32 36.18 -30.08
C SER A 318 -16.58 36.07 -31.42
N ARG A 319 -17.28 36.07 -32.56
CA ARG A 319 -16.62 35.97 -33.88
C ARG A 319 -15.81 37.22 -34.25
N LYS A 320 -16.00 38.33 -33.54
CA LYS A 320 -15.31 39.60 -33.77
C LYS A 320 -13.89 39.61 -33.20
N LYS A 321 -13.55 38.63 -32.36
CA LYS A 321 -12.32 38.57 -31.57
C LYS A 321 -11.46 37.38 -31.98
N LYS A 322 -10.16 37.46 -31.70
CA LYS A 322 -9.20 36.36 -31.88
C LYS A 322 -8.91 35.73 -30.53
N TYR A 323 -8.79 34.40 -30.47
CA TYR A 323 -8.55 33.70 -29.21
C TYR A 323 -7.38 32.72 -29.30
N LYS A 324 -6.81 32.40 -28.14
CA LYS A 324 -5.89 31.28 -27.94
C LYS A 324 -6.42 30.37 -26.87
N ALA A 325 -6.37 29.07 -27.09
CA ALA A 325 -6.68 28.08 -26.08
C ALA A 325 -5.39 27.53 -25.48
N SER A 326 -5.41 27.20 -24.19
CA SER A 326 -4.32 26.58 -23.44
C SER A 326 -4.90 25.66 -22.36
N ILE A 327 -4.10 24.68 -21.92
CA ILE A 327 -4.46 23.84 -20.78
C ILE A 327 -3.88 24.48 -19.52
N ASN A 328 -4.72 24.74 -18.52
CA ASN A 328 -4.34 25.43 -17.29
C ASN A 328 -4.10 24.47 -16.11
N ALA A 329 -4.58 23.22 -16.21
CA ALA A 329 -4.43 22.25 -15.15
C ALA A 329 -3.00 21.72 -15.07
N MET A 330 -2.42 21.67 -13.86
CA MET A 330 -1.25 20.84 -13.56
C MET A 330 -1.63 19.37 -13.68
N THR A 331 -1.65 18.86 -14.91
CA THR A 331 -1.68 17.42 -15.14
C THR A 331 -0.30 16.89 -14.77
N GLN A 332 -0.09 16.55 -13.49
CA GLN A 332 1.19 15.98 -13.05
C GLN A 332 1.61 14.80 -13.94
N ASP A 333 0.63 14.06 -14.45
CA ASP A 333 0.81 12.86 -15.26
C ASP A 333 1.05 13.12 -16.75
N TYR A 334 0.90 14.37 -17.23
CA TYR A 334 0.97 14.68 -18.65
C TYR A 334 1.83 15.91 -18.93
N SER A 335 2.47 15.89 -20.10
CA SER A 335 3.14 17.03 -20.70
C SER A 335 2.12 17.85 -21.47
N ILE A 336 2.01 19.12 -21.07
CA ILE A 336 1.05 20.08 -21.63
C ILE A 336 1.65 20.67 -22.91
N PRO A 337 0.97 20.58 -24.05
CA PRO A 337 1.37 21.31 -25.25
C PRO A 337 1.18 22.82 -25.04
N GLY A 338 1.88 23.63 -25.84
CA GLY A 338 1.68 25.09 -25.84
C GLY A 338 0.25 25.50 -26.25
N SER A 339 0.00 26.80 -26.36
CA SER A 339 -1.31 27.30 -26.77
C SER A 339 -1.61 27.01 -28.25
N ILE A 340 -2.88 26.79 -28.59
CA ILE A 340 -3.37 26.72 -29.97
C ILE A 340 -4.17 27.96 -30.32
N GLU A 341 -4.04 28.44 -31.56
CA GLU A 341 -4.83 29.56 -32.05
C GLU A 341 -6.25 29.12 -32.45
N ILE A 342 -7.23 29.95 -32.10
CA ILE A 342 -8.64 29.76 -32.43
C ILE A 342 -9.04 30.81 -33.45
N THR A 343 -9.53 30.35 -34.59
CA THR A 343 -10.08 31.17 -35.66
C THR A 343 -11.61 31.16 -35.61
N SER A 344 -12.25 32.14 -36.26
CA SER A 344 -13.72 32.28 -36.25
C SER A 344 -14.48 31.15 -36.95
N SER A 345 -13.78 30.32 -37.75
CA SER A 345 -14.35 29.14 -38.42
C SER A 345 -14.22 27.85 -37.62
N ASP A 346 -13.43 27.83 -36.54
CA ASP A 346 -13.20 26.61 -35.77
C ASP A 346 -14.44 26.21 -34.98
N THR A 347 -14.91 24.99 -35.18
CA THR A 347 -15.97 24.39 -34.37
C THR A 347 -15.43 23.34 -33.41
N VAL A 348 -14.31 22.70 -33.75
CA VAL A 348 -13.61 21.72 -32.93
C VAL A 348 -12.11 21.97 -33.02
N LYS A 349 -11.43 21.93 -31.87
CA LYS A 349 -9.97 21.90 -31.76
C LYS A 349 -9.55 20.77 -30.84
N LYS A 350 -8.32 20.30 -31.01
CA LYS A 350 -7.80 19.15 -30.28
C LYS A 350 -6.47 19.46 -29.62
N PHE A 351 -6.36 19.10 -28.35
CA PHE A 351 -5.11 18.95 -27.63
C PHE A 351 -4.78 17.46 -27.47
N THR A 352 -3.56 17.09 -27.86
CA THR A 352 -3.00 15.77 -27.57
C THR A 352 -1.94 15.95 -26.49
N LEU A 353 -2.22 15.42 -25.31
CA LEU A 353 -1.29 15.42 -24.17
C LEU A 353 -0.42 14.17 -24.25
N LYS A 354 0.87 14.29 -23.92
CA LYS A 354 1.78 13.16 -23.84
C LYS A 354 1.90 12.70 -22.39
N ARG A 355 1.67 11.42 -22.09
CA ARG A 355 1.90 10.88 -20.75
C ARG A 355 3.35 11.04 -20.32
N LYS A 356 3.55 11.45 -19.08
CA LYS A 356 4.83 11.41 -18.38
C LYS A 356 4.95 10.06 -17.71
N GLU A 357 5.94 9.29 -18.13
CA GLU A 357 6.13 7.92 -17.68
C GLU A 357 7.55 7.71 -17.19
N GLY A 358 7.70 6.83 -16.21
CA GLY A 358 8.98 6.30 -15.76
C GLY A 358 8.96 4.78 -15.80
N MET A 359 10.04 4.15 -15.32
CA MET A 359 10.17 2.70 -15.29
C MET A 359 10.38 2.25 -13.84
N LEU A 360 9.60 1.26 -13.40
CA LEU A 360 9.84 0.53 -12.16
C LEU A 360 10.56 -0.78 -12.48
N GLU A 361 11.64 -1.06 -11.76
CA GLU A 361 12.28 -2.37 -11.73
C GLU A 361 12.13 -2.92 -10.31
N ILE A 362 11.27 -3.93 -10.13
CA ILE A 362 10.99 -4.49 -8.82
C ILE A 362 11.68 -5.84 -8.74
N THR A 363 12.51 -6.03 -7.71
CA THR A 363 13.17 -7.29 -7.38
C THR A 363 12.63 -7.80 -6.05
N VAL A 364 12.26 -9.07 -5.97
CA VAL A 364 11.80 -9.68 -4.73
C VAL A 364 12.91 -10.56 -4.17
N THR A 365 13.37 -10.27 -2.95
CA THR A 365 14.53 -10.94 -2.34
C THR A 365 14.24 -11.50 -0.96
N GLU A 366 14.98 -12.54 -0.57
CA GLU A 366 15.02 -12.97 0.83
C GLU A 366 15.80 -11.98 1.70
N GLN A 367 15.20 -11.57 2.82
CA GLN A 367 15.93 -10.76 3.79
C GLN A 367 17.20 -11.49 4.28
N GLY A 368 18.36 -10.87 4.04
CA GLY A 368 19.65 -11.34 4.55
C GLY A 368 20.35 -12.41 3.70
N LYS A 369 19.70 -12.99 2.68
CA LYS A 369 20.36 -13.95 1.77
C LYS A 369 20.56 -13.45 0.34
N GLY A 370 19.83 -12.41 -0.07
CA GLY A 370 19.99 -11.82 -1.41
C GLY A 370 19.55 -12.72 -2.57
N GLN A 371 18.94 -13.88 -2.28
CA GLN A 371 18.35 -14.73 -3.30
C GLN A 371 17.05 -14.10 -3.81
N ASN A 372 16.89 -14.06 -5.14
CA ASN A 372 15.67 -13.57 -5.78
C ASN A 372 14.59 -14.66 -5.80
N PHE A 373 13.32 -14.25 -5.69
CA PHE A 373 12.18 -15.16 -5.68
C PHE A 373 11.23 -14.94 -6.83
N ALA A 374 11.02 -16.00 -7.61
CA ALA A 374 10.03 -16.08 -8.66
C ALA A 374 8.62 -16.37 -8.12
N GLY A 375 7.59 -16.03 -8.90
CA GLY A 375 6.21 -16.42 -8.61
C GLY A 375 5.54 -15.63 -7.49
N ILE A 376 6.12 -14.51 -7.04
CA ILE A 376 5.60 -13.74 -5.90
C ILE A 376 4.58 -12.71 -6.39
N PRO A 377 3.32 -12.80 -5.94
CA PRO A 377 2.32 -11.81 -6.29
C PRO A 377 2.47 -10.53 -5.47
N PHE A 378 2.43 -9.38 -6.12
CA PHE A 378 2.43 -8.07 -5.46
C PHE A 378 1.55 -7.07 -6.21
N THR A 379 1.16 -6.00 -5.52
CA THR A 379 0.43 -4.87 -6.08
C THR A 379 1.29 -3.62 -6.11
N VAL A 380 1.05 -2.78 -7.12
CA VAL A 380 1.63 -1.45 -7.26
C VAL A 380 0.46 -0.47 -7.34
N VAL A 381 0.32 0.37 -6.32
CA VAL A 381 -0.81 1.30 -6.16
C VAL A 381 -0.30 2.72 -6.27
N LYS A 382 -0.80 3.50 -7.23
CA LYS A 382 -0.44 4.92 -7.34
C LYS A 382 -1.20 5.74 -6.30
N LYS A 383 -0.49 6.49 -5.45
CA LYS A 383 -1.06 7.32 -4.39
C LYS A 383 -2.06 8.33 -4.95
N GLY A 384 -3.22 8.46 -4.29
CA GLY A 384 -4.29 9.37 -4.70
C GLY A 384 -5.13 8.89 -5.88
N THR A 385 -4.95 7.64 -6.34
CA THR A 385 -5.74 7.02 -7.40
C THR A 385 -6.23 5.64 -6.99
N ASN A 386 -7.27 5.14 -7.65
CA ASN A 386 -7.70 3.74 -7.54
C ASN A 386 -6.97 2.82 -8.55
N ASN A 387 -5.84 3.27 -9.10
CA ASN A 387 -5.07 2.48 -10.05
C ASN A 387 -4.23 1.44 -9.29
N ILE A 388 -4.69 0.19 -9.33
CA ILE A 388 -4.03 -0.97 -8.73
C ILE A 388 -3.53 -1.84 -9.89
N LEU A 389 -2.21 -1.98 -9.99
CA LEU A 389 -1.58 -2.93 -10.90
C LEU A 389 -1.18 -4.16 -10.12
N GLU A 390 -1.38 -5.34 -10.70
CA GLU A 390 -1.05 -6.63 -10.08
C GLU A 390 -0.01 -7.35 -10.92
N PHE A 391 1.01 -7.87 -10.26
CA PHE A 391 2.14 -8.51 -10.91
C PHE A 391 2.54 -9.78 -10.17
N ILE A 392 3.25 -10.66 -10.90
CA ILE A 392 3.92 -11.84 -10.37
C ILE A 392 5.39 -11.72 -10.79
N SER A 393 6.33 -11.92 -9.87
CA SER A 393 7.76 -11.89 -10.20
C SER A 393 8.13 -13.01 -11.18
N ASP A 394 9.01 -12.72 -12.15
CA ASP A 394 9.46 -13.68 -13.17
C ASP A 394 10.41 -14.75 -12.61
N SER A 395 10.93 -15.64 -13.46
CA SER A 395 11.88 -16.70 -13.06
C SER A 395 13.17 -16.19 -12.40
N ASN A 396 13.52 -14.92 -12.60
CA ASN A 396 14.67 -14.25 -11.98
C ASN A 396 14.28 -13.44 -10.74
N GLY A 397 13.01 -13.51 -10.32
CA GLY A 397 12.43 -12.76 -9.22
C GLY A 397 12.33 -11.25 -9.48
N MET A 398 12.25 -10.85 -10.75
CA MET A 398 12.22 -9.46 -11.18
C MET A 398 10.96 -9.13 -11.99
N ILE A 399 10.67 -7.83 -12.11
CA ILE A 399 9.79 -7.29 -13.15
C ILE A 399 10.26 -5.91 -13.58
N LYS A 400 10.03 -5.55 -14.83
CA LYS A 400 10.19 -4.20 -15.36
C LYS A 400 8.87 -3.70 -15.91
N GLN A 401 8.38 -2.59 -15.39
CA GLN A 401 7.08 -2.05 -15.79
C GLN A 401 7.16 -0.54 -16.02
N LYS A 402 6.62 -0.11 -17.16
CA LYS A 402 6.38 1.31 -17.43
C LYS A 402 5.14 1.79 -16.68
N VAL A 403 5.27 2.89 -15.94
CA VAL A 403 4.18 3.47 -15.15
C VAL A 403 4.17 4.99 -15.29
N LEU A 404 3.03 5.63 -14.99
CA LEU A 404 2.96 7.10 -14.93
C LEU A 404 3.92 7.63 -13.85
N ILE A 405 4.38 8.87 -13.97
CA ILE A 405 5.16 9.46 -12.88
C ILE A 405 4.32 9.63 -11.60
N GLY A 406 4.98 9.69 -10.45
CA GLY A 406 4.36 9.98 -9.16
C GLY A 406 4.72 9.01 -8.04
N ASP A 407 4.01 9.11 -6.92
CA ASP A 407 4.22 8.28 -5.74
C ASP A 407 3.43 6.97 -5.84
N TYR A 408 4.09 5.86 -5.54
CA TYR A 408 3.53 4.52 -5.52
C TYR A 408 3.76 3.84 -4.18
N THR A 409 2.81 2.98 -3.84
CA THR A 409 2.90 2.02 -2.75
C THR A 409 2.94 0.63 -3.35
N ILE A 410 4.02 -0.12 -3.08
CA ILE A 410 4.22 -1.47 -3.58
C ILE A 410 4.03 -2.43 -2.39
N LYS A 411 3.13 -3.40 -2.53
CA LYS A 411 2.75 -4.34 -1.46
C LYS A 411 2.77 -5.77 -1.94
N ILE A 412 3.37 -6.67 -1.18
CA ILE A 412 3.23 -8.10 -1.42
C ILE A 412 1.80 -8.51 -1.08
N LYS A 413 1.12 -9.22 -1.98
CA LYS A 413 -0.29 -9.60 -1.76
C LYS A 413 -0.39 -10.66 -0.66
N PRO A 414 -1.13 -10.40 0.43
CA PRO A 414 -1.48 -11.44 1.39
C PRO A 414 -2.43 -12.42 0.70
N GLY A 415 -1.99 -13.67 0.57
CA GLY A 415 -2.72 -14.70 -0.19
C GLY A 415 -1.82 -15.82 -0.72
N ALA A 416 -0.49 -15.59 -0.80
CA ALA A 416 0.46 -16.66 -1.10
C ALA A 416 0.66 -17.62 0.08
N SER A 417 0.27 -17.22 1.30
CA SER A 417 0.18 -17.98 2.56
C SER A 417 0.53 -17.02 3.71
N GLN A 418 0.05 -17.25 4.92
CA GLN A 418 0.40 -16.46 6.12
C GLN A 418 1.89 -16.59 6.52
N LEU A 419 2.76 -17.02 5.59
CA LEU A 419 4.17 -17.36 5.82
C LEU A 419 5.09 -16.14 5.74
N TYR A 420 4.57 -15.01 5.25
CA TYR A 420 5.35 -13.80 5.02
C TYR A 420 4.76 -12.61 5.75
N ASP A 421 5.63 -11.80 6.35
CA ASP A 421 5.24 -10.46 6.74
C ASP A 421 4.97 -9.62 5.49
N ALA A 422 3.89 -8.85 5.52
CA ALA A 422 3.60 -7.90 4.47
C ALA A 422 4.78 -6.91 4.35
N SER A 423 5.43 -6.92 3.18
CA SER A 423 6.41 -5.90 2.82
C SER A 423 5.70 -4.79 2.06
N GLU A 424 5.88 -3.56 2.53
CA GLU A 424 5.35 -2.35 1.89
C GLU A 424 6.52 -1.40 1.62
N LYS A 425 6.63 -0.92 0.39
CA LYS A 425 7.56 0.16 0.04
C LYS A 425 6.84 1.31 -0.65
N LEU A 426 7.23 2.52 -0.25
CA LEU A 426 6.86 3.75 -0.91
C LEU A 426 7.97 4.13 -1.88
N VAL A 427 7.60 4.43 -3.13
CA VAL A 427 8.55 4.80 -4.17
C VAL A 427 8.01 5.97 -4.98
N ASN A 428 8.86 6.94 -5.29
CA ASN A 428 8.55 7.99 -6.25
C ASN A 428 9.16 7.62 -7.62
N VAL A 429 8.36 7.64 -8.67
CA VAL A 429 8.78 7.35 -10.04
C VAL A 429 8.89 8.66 -10.82
N PRO A 430 10.11 9.12 -11.16
CA PRO A 430 10.31 10.30 -11.98
C PRO A 430 10.21 10.01 -13.49
N GLU A 431 10.11 11.06 -14.28
CA GLU A 431 9.98 10.97 -15.75
C GLU A 431 11.24 10.40 -16.40
N ASN A 432 11.08 9.39 -17.25
CA ASN A 432 12.14 8.71 -18.01
C ASN A 432 13.27 8.12 -17.15
N ILE A 433 13.04 7.88 -15.85
CA ILE A 433 14.02 7.28 -14.93
C ILE A 433 13.59 5.87 -14.57
N LEU A 434 14.56 4.95 -14.56
CA LEU A 434 14.42 3.61 -13.99
C LEU A 434 14.62 3.69 -12.48
N VAL A 435 13.61 3.27 -11.73
CA VAL A 435 13.65 3.22 -10.27
C VAL A 435 13.70 1.77 -9.82
N PRO A 436 14.86 1.30 -9.32
CA PRO A 436 14.96 -0.03 -8.74
C PRO A 436 14.31 -0.07 -7.35
N VAL A 437 13.52 -1.10 -7.09
CA VAL A 437 12.86 -1.35 -5.80
C VAL A 437 13.10 -2.79 -5.41
N THR A 438 13.69 -3.00 -4.25
CA THR A 438 13.82 -4.33 -3.65
C THR A 438 12.72 -4.56 -2.63
N LEU A 439 11.91 -5.60 -2.78
CA LEU A 439 10.95 -6.06 -1.80
C LEU A 439 11.56 -7.19 -0.99
N ASP A 440 11.83 -6.93 0.29
CA ASP A 440 12.37 -7.93 1.20
C ASP A 440 11.24 -8.80 1.75
N LEU A 441 11.27 -10.09 1.42
CA LEU A 441 10.43 -11.11 2.02
C LEU A 441 11.01 -11.51 3.38
N ARG A 442 10.15 -11.45 4.41
CA ARG A 442 10.46 -11.96 5.75
C ARG A 442 9.55 -13.13 6.06
N PHE A 443 10.16 -14.28 6.27
CA PHE A 443 9.44 -15.47 6.69
C PHE A 443 9.03 -15.34 8.15
N SER A 444 7.73 -15.49 8.43
CA SER A 444 7.18 -15.42 9.78
C SER A 444 6.40 -16.67 10.19
N TYR A 445 6.53 -17.76 9.41
CA TYR A 445 5.94 -19.04 9.76
C TYR A 445 6.43 -19.54 11.11
N LYS A 446 5.48 -19.89 11.97
CA LYS A 446 5.73 -20.55 13.26
C LYS A 446 4.74 -21.71 13.40
N PRO A 447 5.22 -22.95 13.58
CA PRO A 447 4.32 -24.06 13.87
C PRO A 447 3.61 -23.82 15.20
N ASN A 448 2.39 -24.35 15.32
CA ASN A 448 1.63 -24.26 16.56
C ASN A 448 2.24 -25.14 17.67
N ASN A 449 1.88 -24.88 18.93
CA ASN A 449 2.42 -25.63 20.09
C ASN A 449 2.11 -27.14 20.03
N GLN A 450 0.99 -27.54 19.43
CA GLN A 450 0.62 -28.95 19.28
C GLN A 450 1.61 -29.67 18.34
N THR A 451 1.98 -29.01 17.25
CA THR A 451 2.98 -29.49 16.28
C THR A 451 4.34 -29.67 16.96
N ILE A 452 4.79 -28.67 17.72
CA ILE A 452 6.06 -28.74 18.46
C ILE A 452 6.03 -29.90 19.47
N THR A 453 4.92 -30.06 20.19
CA THR A 453 4.73 -31.14 21.16
C THR A 453 4.80 -32.51 20.48
N ALA A 454 4.14 -32.66 19.32
CA ALA A 454 4.16 -33.89 18.55
C ALA A 454 5.57 -34.24 18.07
N ILE A 455 6.31 -33.27 17.51
CA ILE A 455 7.71 -33.46 17.08
C ILE A 455 8.57 -33.98 18.25
N ASN A 456 8.49 -33.31 19.41
CA ASN A 456 9.27 -33.69 20.58
C ASN A 456 8.90 -35.10 21.09
N LYS A 457 7.61 -35.44 21.10
CA LYS A 457 7.12 -36.78 21.48
C LYS A 457 7.76 -37.88 20.64
N HIS A 458 7.85 -37.70 19.31
CA HIS A 458 8.47 -38.70 18.42
C HIS A 458 9.99 -38.79 18.63
N TYR A 459 10.69 -37.66 18.77
CA TYR A 459 12.12 -37.66 19.11
C TYR A 459 12.40 -38.37 20.44
N GLU A 460 11.64 -38.08 21.50
CA GLU A 460 11.79 -38.73 22.81
C GLU A 460 11.59 -40.24 22.71
N LYS A 461 10.56 -40.68 21.98
CA LYS A 461 10.27 -42.11 21.78
C LYS A 461 11.44 -42.84 21.11
N LEU A 462 11.97 -42.29 20.02
CA LEU A 462 13.13 -42.86 19.32
C LEU A 462 14.38 -42.85 20.20
N ASN A 463 14.65 -41.74 20.89
CA ASN A 463 15.78 -41.59 21.81
C ASN A 463 15.73 -42.59 22.98
N ASN A 464 14.57 -42.78 23.59
CA ASN A 464 14.40 -43.73 24.70
C ASN A 464 14.63 -45.16 24.23
N SER A 465 14.05 -45.53 23.08
CA SER A 465 14.24 -46.85 22.46
C SER A 465 15.71 -47.14 22.16
N PHE A 466 16.42 -46.15 21.61
CA PHE A 466 17.85 -46.25 21.35
C PHE A 466 18.65 -46.44 22.63
N LYS A 467 18.41 -45.61 23.66
CA LYS A 467 19.14 -45.68 24.95
C LYS A 467 19.06 -47.07 25.59
N GLU A 468 17.90 -47.73 25.52
CA GLU A 468 17.68 -49.05 26.10
C GLU A 468 18.56 -50.15 25.49
N VAL A 469 18.90 -50.05 24.20
CA VAL A 469 19.62 -51.10 23.46
C VAL A 469 21.04 -50.71 23.03
N SER A 470 21.37 -49.42 23.08
CA SER A 470 22.66 -48.87 22.63
C SER A 470 23.87 -49.36 23.44
N ALA A 471 23.65 -49.96 24.61
CA ALA A 471 24.71 -50.59 25.41
C ALA A 471 25.26 -51.87 24.75
N TYR A 472 24.47 -52.54 23.91
CA TYR A 472 24.87 -53.77 23.22
C TYR A 472 25.53 -53.48 21.86
N ASP A 473 24.90 -52.64 21.03
CA ASP A 473 25.48 -52.11 19.80
C ASP A 473 24.95 -50.69 19.60
N LYS A 474 25.83 -49.76 19.26
CA LYS A 474 25.40 -48.41 18.88
C LYS A 474 24.99 -48.34 17.41
N CYS A 475 25.62 -49.09 16.51
CA CYS A 475 25.52 -48.83 15.07
C CYS A 475 24.13 -49.09 14.49
N ILE A 476 23.56 -50.29 14.67
CA ILE A 476 22.26 -50.64 14.09
C ILE A 476 21.11 -49.89 14.79
N PRO A 477 21.07 -49.79 16.13
CA PRO A 477 20.10 -48.91 16.79
C PRO A 477 20.22 -47.44 16.36
N LEU A 478 21.45 -46.93 16.15
CA LEU A 478 21.66 -45.57 15.64
C LEU A 478 21.18 -45.42 14.19
N PHE A 479 21.32 -46.46 13.36
CA PHE A 479 20.76 -46.49 12.02
C PHE A 479 19.23 -46.39 12.07
N PHE A 480 18.57 -47.24 12.86
CA PHE A 480 17.11 -47.21 13.05
C PHE A 480 16.62 -45.87 13.58
N LYS A 481 17.28 -45.34 14.62
CA LYS A 481 17.01 -44.00 15.16
C LYS A 481 17.16 -42.94 14.07
N SER A 482 18.27 -42.95 13.34
CA SER A 482 18.49 -41.99 12.28
C SER A 482 17.46 -42.10 11.17
N THR A 483 16.91 -43.28 10.88
CA THR A 483 15.82 -43.49 9.90
C THR A 483 14.52 -42.88 10.40
N GLY A 484 14.12 -43.17 11.65
CA GLY A 484 12.93 -42.59 12.26
C GLY A 484 13.01 -41.06 12.43
N GLU A 485 14.19 -40.49 12.64
CA GLU A 485 14.33 -39.04 12.75
C GLU A 485 14.21 -38.29 11.42
N ARG A 486 14.24 -38.95 10.25
CA ARG A 486 14.27 -38.24 8.96
C ARG A 486 13.00 -37.44 8.69
N PRO A 487 11.78 -38.00 8.83
CA PRO A 487 10.56 -37.20 8.69
C PRO A 487 10.53 -35.97 9.61
N LEU A 488 11.04 -36.07 10.84
CA LEU A 488 11.14 -34.95 11.77
C LEU A 488 12.13 -33.87 11.30
N LYS A 489 13.30 -34.27 10.78
CA LYS A 489 14.28 -33.35 10.18
C LYS A 489 13.74 -32.65 8.92
N LEU A 490 12.86 -33.30 8.17
CA LEU A 490 12.14 -32.66 7.06
C LEU A 490 11.17 -31.58 7.58
N ILE A 491 10.43 -31.85 8.66
CA ILE A 491 9.57 -30.83 9.30
C ILE A 491 10.41 -29.64 9.76
N GLU A 492 11.55 -29.87 10.40
CA GLU A 492 12.46 -28.77 10.78
C GLU A 492 12.94 -27.96 9.58
N ARG A 493 13.20 -28.61 8.44
CA ARG A 493 13.56 -27.92 7.20
C ARG A 493 12.42 -27.03 6.73
N ILE A 494 11.19 -27.55 6.71
CA ILE A 494 9.98 -26.79 6.34
C ILE A 494 9.82 -25.56 7.25
N ILE A 495 10.03 -25.72 8.56
CA ILE A 495 9.94 -24.61 9.52
C ILE A 495 11.02 -23.55 9.24
N LYS A 496 12.25 -23.97 8.94
CA LYS A 496 13.39 -23.06 8.68
C LYS A 496 13.35 -22.44 7.29
N ARG A 497 12.69 -23.08 6.33
CA ARG A 497 12.60 -22.71 4.92
C ARG A 497 11.20 -23.09 4.43
N PRO A 498 10.22 -22.18 4.53
CA PRO A 498 8.89 -22.40 3.96
C PRO A 498 8.79 -21.83 2.53
N VAL A 499 9.93 -21.50 1.91
CA VAL A 499 10.03 -20.90 0.57
C VAL A 499 9.50 -21.84 -0.51
N GLU A 500 9.62 -23.14 -0.30
CA GLU A 500 9.15 -24.20 -1.19
C GLU A 500 7.62 -24.15 -1.38
N PHE A 501 6.90 -23.47 -0.48
CA PHE A 501 5.45 -23.33 -0.52
C PHE A 501 5.00 -22.07 -1.30
N LEU A 502 5.93 -21.29 -1.84
CA LEU A 502 5.60 -20.12 -2.66
C LEU A 502 4.85 -20.52 -3.93
N GLY A 503 3.66 -19.95 -4.11
CA GLY A 503 2.80 -20.26 -5.25
C GLY A 503 2.12 -21.63 -5.17
N SER A 504 2.39 -22.43 -4.14
CA SER A 504 1.67 -23.66 -3.88
C SER A 504 0.28 -23.37 -3.30
N LYS A 505 -0.67 -24.27 -3.59
CA LYS A 505 -1.99 -24.30 -2.93
C LYS A 505 -1.95 -25.00 -1.57
N THR A 506 -0.82 -25.64 -1.25
CA THR A 506 -0.59 -26.41 -0.04
C THR A 506 0.07 -25.53 1.01
N THR A 507 -0.35 -25.64 2.27
CA THR A 507 0.29 -24.91 3.38
C THR A 507 1.34 -25.76 4.10
N PRO A 508 2.34 -25.16 4.76
CA PRO A 508 3.28 -25.89 5.59
C PRO A 508 2.62 -26.74 6.67
N ASP A 509 1.58 -26.20 7.36
CA ASP A 509 0.86 -26.94 8.39
C ASP A 509 0.19 -28.20 7.83
N GLU A 510 -0.39 -28.12 6.63
CA GLU A 510 -1.00 -29.28 5.97
C GLU A 510 0.02 -30.38 5.71
N ILE A 511 1.19 -30.05 5.13
CA ILE A 511 2.25 -31.04 4.91
C ILE A 511 2.81 -31.58 6.23
N ILE A 512 3.09 -30.70 7.20
CA ILE A 512 3.66 -31.11 8.50
C ILE A 512 2.71 -32.07 9.21
N ASN A 513 1.41 -31.80 9.23
CA ASN A 513 0.43 -32.70 9.84
C ASN A 513 0.38 -34.07 9.16
N HIS A 514 0.48 -34.11 7.83
CA HIS A 514 0.55 -35.37 7.10
C HIS A 514 1.88 -36.12 7.33
N ILE A 515 3.01 -35.40 7.43
CA ILE A 515 4.31 -36.02 7.79
C ILE A 515 4.23 -36.60 9.21
N LEU A 516 3.69 -35.86 10.18
CA LEU A 516 3.52 -36.33 11.55
C LEU A 516 2.62 -37.57 11.62
N SER A 517 1.60 -37.66 10.75
CA SER A 517 0.76 -38.85 10.65
C SER A 517 1.53 -40.08 10.16
N ALA A 518 2.43 -39.91 9.19
CA ALA A 518 3.31 -41.00 8.73
C ALA A 518 4.34 -41.35 9.82
N GLU A 519 4.88 -40.34 10.48
CA GLU A 519 5.87 -40.47 11.55
C GLU A 519 5.33 -41.20 12.79
N GLU A 520 4.03 -41.10 13.06
CA GLU A 520 3.40 -41.90 14.12
C GLU A 520 3.56 -43.41 13.88
N ILE A 521 3.36 -43.86 12.64
CA ILE A 521 3.54 -45.26 12.24
C ILE A 521 5.02 -45.63 12.30
N ILE A 522 5.88 -44.81 11.71
CA ILE A 522 7.32 -45.07 11.59
C ILE A 522 7.97 -45.13 12.97
N SER A 523 7.76 -44.12 13.81
CA SER A 523 8.35 -44.09 15.15
C SER A 523 7.83 -45.20 16.06
N GLU A 524 6.57 -45.64 15.93
CA GLU A 524 6.06 -46.82 16.64
C GLU A 524 6.79 -48.09 16.20
N GLU A 525 6.83 -48.36 14.90
CA GLU A 525 7.46 -49.58 14.39
C GLU A 525 8.97 -49.58 14.64
N ILE A 526 9.66 -48.49 14.36
CA ILE A 526 11.11 -48.37 14.56
C ILE A 526 11.48 -48.52 16.04
N SER A 527 10.72 -47.91 16.95
CA SER A 527 10.92 -48.12 18.39
C SER A 527 10.67 -49.56 18.82
N ARG A 528 9.65 -50.21 18.24
CA ARG A 528 9.32 -51.62 18.52
C ARG A 528 10.42 -52.56 18.04
N ILE A 529 10.84 -52.45 16.78
CA ILE A 529 11.87 -53.32 16.18
C ILE A 529 13.22 -53.17 16.89
N MET A 530 13.58 -51.96 17.35
CA MET A 530 14.79 -51.74 18.13
C MET A 530 14.81 -52.58 19.41
N ARG A 531 13.66 -52.74 20.08
CA ARG A 531 13.53 -53.50 21.34
C ARG A 531 13.08 -54.94 21.15
N GLU A 532 12.83 -55.36 19.92
CA GLU A 532 12.36 -56.70 19.65
C GLU A 532 13.44 -57.69 20.05
N LYS A 533 13.06 -58.75 20.77
CA LYS A 533 14.01 -59.69 21.37
C LYS A 533 15.01 -60.24 20.35
N SER A 534 14.54 -60.58 19.15
CA SER A 534 15.39 -61.05 18.04
C SER A 534 16.51 -60.06 17.69
N ASN A 535 16.19 -58.76 17.63
CA ASN A 535 17.17 -57.71 17.33
C ASN A 535 18.07 -57.42 18.54
N VAL A 536 17.56 -57.48 19.78
CA VAL A 536 18.38 -57.32 20.99
C VAL A 536 19.40 -58.46 21.14
N ASP A 537 18.95 -59.71 20.95
CA ASP A 537 19.81 -60.90 20.94
C ASP A 537 20.89 -60.77 19.85
N PHE A 538 20.50 -60.24 18.69
CA PHE A 538 21.43 -59.91 17.61
C PHE A 538 22.47 -58.86 18.03
N TYR A 539 22.07 -57.73 18.62
CA TYR A 539 23.02 -56.70 19.07
C TYR A 539 24.01 -57.26 20.09
N TYR A 540 23.54 -58.10 21.02
CA TYR A 540 24.37 -58.74 22.02
C TYR A 540 25.45 -59.64 21.38
N SER A 541 25.12 -60.34 20.30
CA SER A 541 26.07 -61.21 19.57
C SER A 541 27.23 -60.44 18.94
N ILE A 542 27.04 -59.15 18.64
CA ILE A 542 28.03 -58.30 17.95
C ILE A 542 28.64 -57.20 18.83
N GLN A 543 28.42 -57.24 20.15
CA GLN A 543 28.82 -56.16 21.07
C GLN A 543 30.32 -55.84 21.12
N ASN A 544 31.17 -56.79 20.71
CA ASN A 544 32.62 -56.62 20.71
C ASN A 544 33.15 -55.88 19.47
N LEU A 545 32.29 -55.55 18.50
CA LEU A 545 32.71 -54.79 17.32
C LEU A 545 32.97 -53.31 17.66
N PRO A 546 33.88 -52.62 16.94
CA PRO A 546 34.16 -51.21 17.16
C PRO A 546 32.89 -50.37 17.06
N GLN A 547 32.58 -49.63 18.13
CA GLN A 547 31.34 -48.84 18.21
C GLN A 547 31.37 -47.65 17.25
N VAL A 548 30.22 -47.33 16.67
CA VAL A 548 30.02 -46.17 15.79
C VAL A 548 29.33 -45.07 16.60
N GLU A 549 29.96 -43.90 16.68
CA GLU A 549 29.41 -42.76 17.45
C GLU A 549 28.41 -41.92 16.64
N GLU A 550 28.57 -41.85 15.32
CA GLU A 550 27.68 -41.10 14.43
C GLU A 550 27.33 -41.90 13.18
N LEU A 551 26.04 -42.04 12.91
CA LEU A 551 25.53 -42.71 11.72
C LEU A 551 24.27 -41.98 11.24
N ALA A 552 24.40 -41.28 10.11
CA ALA A 552 23.32 -40.52 9.51
C ALA A 552 22.91 -41.16 8.17
N VAL A 553 21.66 -41.61 8.05
CA VAL A 553 21.09 -42.06 6.76
C VAL A 553 20.89 -40.89 5.79
N SER A 554 20.73 -41.20 4.50
CA SER A 554 20.55 -40.16 3.48
C SER A 554 19.26 -39.35 3.66
N ASP A 555 19.26 -38.14 3.11
CA ASP A 555 18.18 -37.17 3.25
C ASP A 555 17.16 -37.24 2.09
N TYR A 556 16.04 -36.51 2.22
CA TYR A 556 15.03 -36.36 1.18
C TYR A 556 15.54 -35.56 -0.01
N SER A 557 15.18 -36.02 -1.22
CA SER A 557 15.41 -35.28 -2.46
C SER A 557 14.62 -33.98 -2.44
N GLN A 558 15.31 -32.85 -2.61
CA GLN A 558 14.67 -31.53 -2.69
C GLN A 558 13.75 -31.43 -3.92
N GLU A 559 14.11 -32.07 -5.03
CA GLU A 559 13.31 -32.09 -6.25
C GLU A 559 11.97 -32.80 -6.03
N LYS A 560 11.99 -34.02 -5.48
CA LYS A 560 10.78 -34.78 -5.14
C LYS A 560 9.94 -34.05 -4.09
N PHE A 561 10.58 -33.38 -3.12
CA PHE A 561 9.87 -32.57 -2.13
C PHE A 561 9.17 -31.36 -2.77
N ASN A 562 9.84 -30.64 -3.68
CA ASN A 562 9.23 -29.53 -4.39
C ASN A 562 8.05 -29.99 -5.25
N GLU A 563 8.16 -31.14 -5.93
CA GLU A 563 7.07 -31.76 -6.68
C GLU A 563 5.88 -32.07 -5.75
N LEU A 564 6.14 -32.71 -4.60
CA LEU A 564 5.12 -33.00 -3.58
C LEU A 564 4.41 -31.71 -3.13
N VAL A 565 5.14 -30.64 -2.84
CA VAL A 565 4.54 -29.39 -2.38
C VAL A 565 3.62 -28.77 -3.43
N HIS A 566 3.99 -28.81 -4.71
CA HIS A 566 3.24 -28.18 -5.80
C HIS A 566 2.08 -29.02 -6.35
N ASP A 567 2.17 -30.35 -6.26
CA ASP A 567 1.13 -31.26 -6.76
C ASP A 567 0.82 -32.40 -5.78
N ILE A 568 0.64 -32.05 -4.50
CA ILE A 568 0.40 -33.00 -3.41
C ILE A 568 -0.75 -33.99 -3.69
N SER A 569 -1.79 -33.55 -4.40
CA SER A 569 -2.98 -34.37 -4.70
C SER A 569 -2.75 -35.41 -5.79
N ASN A 570 -1.78 -35.21 -6.68
CA ASN A 570 -1.45 -36.19 -7.73
C ASN A 570 -0.11 -36.89 -7.50
N TYR A 571 0.70 -36.46 -6.54
CA TYR A 571 1.98 -37.10 -6.19
C TYR A 571 1.82 -38.63 -6.05
N HIS A 572 0.79 -39.09 -5.34
CA HIS A 572 0.50 -40.52 -5.22
C HIS A 572 0.30 -41.19 -6.58
N LYS A 573 -0.53 -40.62 -7.46
CA LYS A 573 -0.81 -41.22 -8.78
C LYS A 573 0.44 -41.32 -9.65
N ASN A 574 1.32 -40.32 -9.55
CA ASN A 574 2.53 -40.25 -10.37
C ASN A 574 3.59 -41.26 -9.92
N HIS A 575 3.73 -41.46 -8.61
CA HIS A 575 4.85 -42.21 -8.03
C HIS A 575 4.49 -43.60 -7.48
N PHE A 576 3.19 -43.93 -7.34
CA PHE A 576 2.76 -45.19 -6.71
C PHE A 576 3.35 -46.44 -7.36
N ARG A 577 3.41 -46.47 -8.70
CA ARG A 577 3.95 -47.61 -9.44
C ARG A 577 5.46 -47.77 -9.27
N GLU A 578 6.20 -46.66 -9.33
CA GLU A 578 7.66 -46.66 -9.12
C GLU A 578 8.00 -47.22 -7.75
N ILE A 579 7.32 -46.71 -6.71
CA ILE A 579 7.58 -47.07 -5.32
C ILE A 579 7.12 -48.51 -5.03
N GLY A 580 6.01 -48.95 -5.63
CA GLY A 580 5.58 -50.35 -5.57
C GLY A 580 6.58 -51.31 -6.20
N ASN A 581 7.19 -50.95 -7.33
CA ASN A 581 8.26 -51.76 -7.94
C ASN A 581 9.50 -51.80 -7.04
N LYS A 582 9.91 -50.65 -6.49
CA LYS A 582 11.05 -50.56 -5.58
C LYS A 582 10.89 -51.46 -4.34
N LEU A 583 9.67 -51.53 -3.80
CA LEU A 583 9.33 -52.41 -2.68
C LEU A 583 9.55 -53.90 -3.03
N HIS A 584 9.14 -54.31 -4.24
CA HIS A 584 9.30 -55.67 -4.75
C HIS A 584 10.75 -56.01 -5.10
N ASP A 585 11.48 -55.06 -5.69
CA ASP A 585 12.90 -55.23 -6.01
C ASP A 585 13.70 -55.50 -4.72
N ILE A 586 13.45 -54.71 -3.67
CA ILE A 586 14.12 -54.89 -2.37
C ILE A 586 13.79 -56.26 -1.76
N ASP A 587 12.55 -56.75 -1.84
CA ASP A 587 12.17 -58.08 -1.36
C ASP A 587 12.99 -59.20 -2.05
N THR A 588 13.19 -59.05 -3.36
CA THR A 588 14.02 -59.96 -4.16
C THR A 588 15.49 -59.88 -3.72
N GLU A 589 16.02 -58.66 -3.55
CA GLU A 589 17.38 -58.43 -3.04
C GLU A 589 17.58 -59.04 -1.64
N LEU A 590 16.62 -58.89 -0.72
CA LEU A 590 16.69 -59.47 0.63
C LEU A 590 16.70 -61.00 0.60
N THR A 591 15.94 -61.60 -0.32
CA THR A 591 15.94 -63.06 -0.52
C THR A 591 17.33 -63.55 -0.92
N ASP A 592 18.02 -62.85 -1.82
CA ASP A 592 19.38 -63.20 -2.22
C ASP A 592 20.40 -62.93 -1.10
N LEU A 593 20.27 -61.81 -0.39
CA LEU A 593 21.17 -61.44 0.71
C LEU A 593 21.07 -62.37 1.91
N SER A 594 19.94 -63.03 2.12
CA SER A 594 19.73 -64.03 3.19
C SER A 594 20.75 -65.17 3.19
N ARG A 595 21.43 -65.40 2.06
CA ARG A 595 22.50 -66.40 1.93
C ARG A 595 23.85 -65.96 2.51
N SER A 596 24.02 -64.67 2.80
CA SER A 596 25.31 -64.08 3.13
C SER A 596 25.30 -63.05 4.27
N LEU A 597 24.12 -62.56 4.67
CA LEU A 597 23.91 -61.61 5.75
C LEU A 597 22.79 -62.08 6.68
N THR A 598 22.87 -61.70 7.96
CA THR A 598 21.71 -61.77 8.85
C THR A 598 20.73 -60.66 8.47
N ILE A 599 19.66 -61.03 7.77
CA ILE A 599 18.73 -60.07 7.17
C ILE A 599 17.64 -59.57 8.14
N GLN A 600 17.52 -60.12 9.35
CA GLN A 600 16.38 -59.82 10.25
C GLN A 600 16.22 -58.31 10.52
N PRO A 601 17.26 -57.54 10.92
CA PRO A 601 17.11 -56.10 11.12
C PRO A 601 16.67 -55.35 9.85
N VAL A 602 17.14 -55.79 8.68
CA VAL A 602 16.82 -55.19 7.39
C VAL A 602 15.38 -55.51 6.98
N ALA A 603 14.96 -56.77 7.17
CA ALA A 603 13.61 -57.23 6.89
C ALA A 603 12.58 -56.53 7.77
N ASP A 604 12.91 -56.23 9.03
CA ASP A 604 12.04 -55.47 9.93
C ASP A 604 11.85 -54.01 9.49
N LEU A 605 12.90 -53.39 8.94
CA LEU A 605 12.77 -52.06 8.35
C LEU A 605 11.93 -52.08 7.07
N TRP A 606 12.13 -53.09 6.21
CA TRP A 606 11.33 -53.27 5.01
C TRP A 606 9.85 -53.54 5.32
N ARG A 607 9.54 -54.34 6.35
CA ARG A 607 8.17 -54.55 6.84
C ARG A 607 7.55 -53.24 7.34
N THR A 608 8.34 -52.35 7.92
CA THR A 608 7.86 -51.01 8.30
C THR A 608 7.44 -50.22 7.06
N ALA A 609 8.22 -50.28 5.98
CA ALA A 609 7.87 -49.66 4.70
C ALA A 609 6.62 -50.29 4.05
N GLN A 610 6.47 -51.62 4.11
CA GLN A 610 5.25 -52.30 3.68
C GLN A 610 4.03 -51.81 4.47
N LYS A 611 4.12 -51.78 5.80
CA LYS A 611 3.04 -51.31 6.66
C LYS A 611 2.65 -49.87 6.33
N LEU A 612 3.63 -48.99 6.08
CA LEU A 612 3.35 -47.62 5.67
C LEU A 612 2.67 -47.57 4.29
N GLN A 613 3.08 -48.43 3.34
CA GLN A 613 2.43 -48.56 2.03
C GLN A 613 0.98 -49.04 2.12
N GLU A 614 0.70 -50.02 2.99
CA GLU A 614 -0.66 -50.52 3.23
C GLU A 614 -1.56 -49.43 3.81
N ASN A 615 -1.06 -48.68 4.79
CA ASN A 615 -1.79 -47.54 5.35
C ASN A 615 -2.01 -46.44 4.29
N CYS A 616 -0.99 -46.17 3.46
CA CYS A 616 -1.12 -45.28 2.32
C CYS A 616 -2.22 -45.74 1.35
N ASN A 617 -2.31 -47.03 1.02
CA ASN A 617 -3.34 -47.53 0.09
C ASN A 617 -4.77 -47.32 0.63
N ASN A 618 -4.93 -47.49 1.94
CA ASN A 618 -6.21 -47.39 2.64
C ASN A 618 -6.63 -45.95 2.99
N GLU A 619 -5.73 -44.98 2.89
CA GLU A 619 -6.00 -43.59 3.27
C GLU A 619 -6.96 -42.90 2.27
N PRO A 620 -8.14 -42.42 2.65
CA PRO A 620 -9.05 -41.74 1.71
C PRO A 620 -8.54 -40.38 1.22
N ASP A 621 -7.75 -39.66 2.02
CA ASP A 621 -7.25 -38.34 1.64
C ASP A 621 -6.07 -38.43 0.65
N ALA A 622 -6.28 -37.94 -0.57
CA ALA A 622 -5.29 -37.93 -1.63
C ALA A 622 -3.99 -37.18 -1.26
N LYS A 623 -4.09 -36.12 -0.43
CA LYS A 623 -2.93 -35.34 -0.01
C LYS A 623 -2.09 -36.10 1.00
N LYS A 624 -2.75 -36.65 2.02
CA LYS A 624 -2.11 -37.52 3.02
C LYS A 624 -1.48 -38.76 2.36
N LYS A 625 -2.16 -39.37 1.38
CA LYS A 625 -1.62 -40.43 0.51
C LYS A 625 -0.31 -40.01 -0.16
N GLY A 626 -0.29 -38.84 -0.79
CA GLY A 626 0.90 -38.31 -1.45
C GLY A 626 2.09 -38.21 -0.50
N VAL A 627 1.87 -37.65 0.70
CA VAL A 627 2.91 -37.49 1.72
C VAL A 627 3.38 -38.84 2.26
N MET A 628 2.47 -39.75 2.61
CA MET A 628 2.83 -41.09 3.10
C MET A 628 3.67 -41.85 2.08
N LEU A 629 3.29 -41.76 0.80
CA LEU A 629 4.03 -42.40 -0.29
C LEU A 629 5.44 -41.78 -0.46
N PHE A 630 5.56 -40.44 -0.38
CA PHE A 630 6.85 -39.74 -0.41
C PHE A 630 7.77 -40.16 0.74
N ILE A 631 7.24 -40.27 1.96
CA ILE A 631 8.01 -40.75 3.11
C ILE A 631 8.41 -42.21 2.92
N ASN A 632 7.52 -43.03 2.37
CA ASN A 632 7.80 -44.45 2.12
C ASN A 632 8.92 -44.67 1.10
N ASP A 633 8.96 -43.87 0.03
CA ASP A 633 10.06 -43.92 -0.95
C ASP A 633 11.43 -43.74 -0.28
N LYS A 634 11.52 -42.78 0.64
CA LYS A 634 12.75 -42.52 1.41
C LYS A 634 13.07 -43.65 2.38
N LEU A 635 12.05 -44.20 3.05
CA LEU A 635 12.25 -45.34 3.94
C LEU A 635 12.81 -46.55 3.18
N LEU A 636 12.38 -46.79 1.93
CA LEU A 636 12.95 -47.82 1.07
C LEU A 636 14.40 -47.55 0.66
N ASP A 637 14.81 -46.28 0.48
CA ASP A 637 16.24 -45.94 0.33
C ASP A 637 17.02 -46.36 1.57
N HIS A 638 16.48 -46.09 2.77
CA HIS A 638 17.12 -46.45 4.03
C HIS A 638 17.22 -47.98 4.21
N VAL A 639 16.24 -48.74 3.76
CA VAL A 639 16.35 -50.22 3.72
C VAL A 639 17.55 -50.63 2.88
N ARG A 640 17.72 -50.07 1.67
CA ARG A 640 18.89 -50.35 0.83
C ARG A 640 20.20 -49.91 1.46
N GLU A 641 20.24 -48.74 2.08
CA GLU A 641 21.41 -48.22 2.78
C GLU A 641 21.87 -49.16 3.91
N MET A 642 20.95 -49.85 4.58
CA MET A 642 21.27 -50.72 5.71
C MET A 642 22.19 -51.90 5.32
N TYR A 643 22.01 -52.49 4.13
CA TYR A 643 22.86 -53.60 3.65
C TYR A 643 23.93 -53.18 2.63
N THR A 644 23.98 -51.90 2.27
CA THR A 644 25.01 -51.36 1.36
C THR A 644 26.07 -50.54 2.08
N ARG A 645 25.76 -49.90 3.21
CA ARG A 645 26.76 -49.18 4.02
C ARG A 645 27.70 -50.13 4.73
N ASP A 646 29.00 -49.86 4.61
CA ASP A 646 30.04 -50.74 5.10
C ASP A 646 29.95 -50.98 6.62
N GLU A 647 29.71 -49.93 7.41
CA GLU A 647 29.69 -50.03 8.89
C GLU A 647 28.54 -50.91 9.41
N VAL A 648 27.41 -50.88 8.71
CA VAL A 648 26.23 -51.70 9.04
C VAL A 648 26.37 -53.09 8.44
N LYS A 649 26.79 -53.19 7.18
CA LYS A 649 26.96 -54.44 6.45
C LYS A 649 27.97 -55.36 7.12
N GLU A 650 29.06 -54.83 7.67
CA GLU A 650 30.03 -55.62 8.44
C GLU A 650 29.38 -56.31 9.64
N ARG A 651 28.53 -55.61 10.39
CA ARG A 651 27.78 -56.19 11.51
C ARG A 651 26.81 -57.27 11.07
N LEU A 652 26.13 -57.04 9.95
CA LEU A 652 25.19 -58.01 9.37
C LEU A 652 25.91 -59.30 8.88
N LYS A 653 27.22 -59.24 8.56
CA LYS A 653 28.02 -60.42 8.19
C LYS A 653 28.48 -61.26 9.39
N VAL A 654 28.92 -60.61 10.47
CA VAL A 654 29.62 -61.29 11.59
C VAL A 654 28.73 -62.30 12.32
N SER A 655 27.42 -62.07 12.34
CA SER A 655 26.41 -62.91 12.99
C SER A 655 26.08 -64.24 12.29
N MET A 656 26.64 -64.49 11.11
CA MET A 656 26.54 -65.77 10.40
C MET A 656 27.58 -66.82 10.87
N LEU A 657 28.59 -66.38 11.62
CA LEU A 657 29.67 -67.20 12.19
C LEU A 657 29.33 -67.59 13.62
#